data_AF-A0A2J2HE13-F1
#
_entry.id   AF-A0A2J2HE13-F1
#
_cell.length_a   1.000
_cell.length_b   1.000
_cell.length_c   1.000
_cell.angle_alpha   90.00
_cell.angle_beta   90.00
_cell.angle_gamma   90.00
#
_symmetry.space_group_name_H-M   'P 1'
#
loop_
_entity.id
_entity.type
_entity.pdbx_description
1 polymer ?
#
loop_
_entity_poly.entity_id
_entity_poly.type
_entity_poly.pdbx_seq_one_letter_code
_entity_poly.pdbx_strand_id
1 'polypeptide(L)'
;MFSQLEVFDCWGRVALIVGSILSGYDGISRESPTKDVDPMRGGLVGESLGDALRPCSVDDLLLDADGGVREVVLDALITRPGTIHELTGAFANYYREVSNEVDRVFNLAVRRGGAYSGEAVYGLGLSSMLSGALTRGKAINADTASEALRLAAQAIPFMRGFDRAILIIEALRPLSRLAPHWYVAFLAGLSGVSGLGDDVTEIIIGDMLELFNGYYETFRAMAWPLASVVEVVGSLFRGNPSLTSHRVAEVAGVIVKALGALPRRGPLVFVAWANAMYPILMNEVVGELVRSGLGVSDLVGLSRSILNGLGELRRDVNELLGDADFRGYVEARGFIADELSMNQVLTSAEARLRHALGSYALVNDKPSEAEAWFSEAAETLGAHVERFPFEHLALKSRAIATPTLDRFWDLLDGFRDLALDAYRMYDASPRLSMTALNIVSDYLVVSAALNDLDSIIEGLTYFTQMLSDLRLTHGFIHVVTKLTINAMLNQPQTLAHHLLITPTELINAFRSRVHDIDPATLETALGLGGNDGIVDVGAVVFRFGEGIGGRGKVLNELGINTDELLNEFMGLINSLDGKSLTHLVVPKSAFGRLAAIMHALVEGWHDLTRAHALMGLVESGTKLQARLFRELYNTCCDKSDDNYRLALAKLYLYHV
;
A
#
# COMPACT_ATOMS: atom_id res chain seq x y z
N MET A 1 -17.33 29.74 1.28
CA MET A 1 -17.94 29.18 2.52
C MET A 1 -17.32 29.76 3.79
N PHE A 2 -16.01 30.04 3.79
CA PHE A 2 -15.26 30.36 5.00
C PHE A 2 -14.98 31.86 5.24
N SER A 3 -15.63 32.77 4.51
CA SER A 3 -15.42 34.22 4.67
C SER A 3 -15.80 34.73 6.06
N GLN A 4 -16.68 34.02 6.78
CA GLN A 4 -17.03 34.33 8.16
C GLN A 4 -15.93 33.95 9.16
N LEU A 5 -14.87 33.24 8.73
CA LEU A 5 -13.77 32.85 9.61
C LEU A 5 -12.72 33.96 9.81
N GLU A 6 -12.68 34.96 8.91
CA GLU A 6 -11.67 36.03 8.91
C GLU A 6 -11.71 36.94 10.17
N VAL A 7 -12.76 36.83 10.98
CA VAL A 7 -12.97 37.64 12.20
C VAL A 7 -12.50 36.96 13.49
N PHE A 8 -12.05 35.70 13.45
CA PHE A 8 -11.64 34.96 14.64
C PHE A 8 -10.12 34.96 14.83
N ASP A 9 -9.68 35.16 16.09
CA ASP A 9 -8.26 35.24 16.47
C ASP A 9 -7.66 33.90 16.93
N CYS A 10 -8.29 32.78 16.57
CA CYS A 10 -7.91 31.44 17.05
C CYS A 10 -7.28 30.55 15.98
N TRP A 11 -6.39 31.14 15.17
CA TRP A 11 -5.69 30.46 14.08
C TRP A 11 -4.98 29.16 14.52
N GLY A 12 -4.43 29.10 15.74
CA GLY A 12 -3.78 27.90 16.27
C GLY A 12 -4.75 26.73 16.46
N ARG A 13 -5.95 27.00 17.00
CA ARG A 13 -7.03 26.01 17.10
C ARG A 13 -7.45 25.50 15.72
N VAL A 14 -7.52 26.40 14.74
CA VAL A 14 -7.85 26.04 13.35
C VAL A 14 -6.77 25.20 12.69
N ALA A 15 -5.48 25.49 12.90
CA ALA A 15 -4.39 24.62 12.45
C ALA A 15 -4.57 23.20 13.00
N LEU A 16 -4.87 23.05 14.30
CA LEU A 16 -5.11 21.73 14.88
C LEU A 16 -6.30 21.02 14.21
N ILE A 17 -7.42 21.72 14.00
CA ILE A 17 -8.61 21.18 13.31
C ILE A 17 -8.27 20.74 11.87
N VAL A 18 -7.59 21.59 11.10
CA VAL A 18 -7.18 21.29 9.73
C VAL A 18 -6.25 20.08 9.69
N GLY A 19 -5.27 20.02 10.59
CA GLY A 19 -4.38 18.87 10.72
C GLY A 19 -5.13 17.57 10.97
N SER A 20 -6.08 17.58 11.91
CA SER A 20 -6.90 16.41 12.23
C SER A 20 -7.77 15.97 11.05
N ILE A 21 -8.42 16.92 10.36
CA ILE A 21 -9.20 16.64 9.14
C ILE A 21 -8.31 15.95 8.09
N LEU A 22 -7.14 16.52 7.82
CA LEU A 22 -6.23 16.03 6.78
C LEU A 22 -5.61 14.67 7.12
N SER A 23 -5.40 14.36 8.40
CA SER A 23 -4.89 13.07 8.86
C SER A 23 -5.99 12.01 9.07
N GLY A 24 -7.27 12.39 9.02
CA GLY A 24 -8.40 11.51 9.29
C GLY A 24 -8.59 11.18 10.78
N TYR A 25 -8.10 12.04 11.67
CA TYR A 25 -8.34 11.94 13.11
C TYR A 25 -9.66 12.62 13.47
N ASP A 26 -10.75 11.86 13.52
CA ASP A 26 -12.06 12.34 13.96
C ASP A 26 -12.15 12.25 15.48
N GLY A 27 -11.98 13.37 16.19
CA GLY A 27 -12.12 13.39 17.65
C GLY A 27 -11.36 14.49 18.36
N ILE A 28 -11.49 15.75 17.92
CA ILE A 28 -10.97 16.88 18.71
C ILE A 28 -11.97 17.15 19.82
N SER A 29 -11.82 16.45 20.94
CA SER A 29 -12.71 16.62 22.10
C SER A 29 -12.72 18.08 22.56
N ARG A 30 -13.93 18.60 22.77
CA ARG A 30 -14.21 19.95 23.28
C ARG A 30 -13.86 20.10 24.78
N GLU A 31 -13.73 19.00 25.51
CA GLU A 31 -13.64 18.99 26.98
C GLU A 31 -12.34 18.39 27.56
N SER A 32 -11.47 17.76 26.74
CA SER A 32 -10.14 17.27 27.15
C SER A 32 -9.32 16.80 25.94
N PRO A 33 -7.97 16.81 25.97
CA PRO A 33 -7.16 16.14 24.96
C PRO A 33 -7.58 14.67 24.85
N THR A 34 -7.64 14.16 23.62
CA THR A 34 -8.02 12.78 23.24
C THR A 34 -7.56 11.71 24.24
N LYS A 35 -8.46 10.81 24.62
CA LYS A 35 -8.19 9.66 25.51
C LYS A 35 -7.09 8.71 24.99
N ASP A 36 -6.68 8.86 23.73
CA ASP A 36 -5.69 8.03 23.06
C ASP A 36 -4.24 8.51 23.23
N VAL A 37 -4.01 9.59 23.97
CA VAL A 37 -2.65 10.04 24.29
C VAL A 37 -2.25 9.45 25.63
N ASP A 38 -1.27 8.55 25.61
CA ASP A 38 -0.54 8.07 26.79
C ASP A 38 -0.34 9.24 27.79
N PRO A 39 -0.84 9.14 29.03
CA PRO A 39 -0.86 10.26 29.97
C PRO A 39 0.52 10.85 30.29
N MET A 40 1.64 10.11 30.13
CA MET A 40 2.98 10.71 30.21
C MET A 40 3.31 11.58 28.98
N ARG A 41 2.89 11.15 27.79
CA ARG A 41 3.07 11.91 26.53
C ARG A 41 2.09 13.08 26.42
N GLY A 42 0.92 12.98 27.06
CA GLY A 42 -0.11 14.02 27.08
C GLY A 42 0.35 15.33 27.70
N GLY A 43 1.21 15.28 28.72
CA GLY A 43 1.81 16.48 29.33
C GLY A 43 2.72 17.25 28.36
N LEU A 44 3.62 16.55 27.66
CA LEU A 44 4.57 17.16 26.72
C LEU A 44 3.90 17.65 25.44
N VAL A 45 2.88 16.95 24.95
CA VAL A 45 2.06 17.40 23.82
C VAL A 45 1.22 18.62 24.21
N GLY A 46 0.69 18.65 25.45
CA GLY A 46 -0.03 19.79 26.00
C GLY A 46 0.80 21.07 26.05
N GLU A 47 2.06 20.97 26.51
CA GLU A 47 3.02 22.08 26.51
C GLU A 47 3.38 22.55 25.10
N SER A 48 3.45 21.61 24.14
CA SER A 48 3.82 21.92 22.77
C SER A 48 2.69 22.61 22.00
N LEU A 49 1.44 22.15 22.11
CA LEU A 49 0.30 22.70 21.37
C LEU A 49 -0.30 23.94 22.06
N GLY A 50 -0.13 24.09 23.38
CA GLY A 50 -0.49 25.29 24.14
C GLY A 50 -1.93 25.75 23.88
N ASP A 51 -2.08 27.00 23.43
CA ASP A 51 -3.38 27.64 23.20
C ASP A 51 -4.19 26.98 22.06
N ALA A 52 -3.58 26.20 21.17
CA ALA A 52 -4.30 25.47 20.11
C ALA A 52 -5.26 24.40 20.67
N LEU A 53 -5.06 23.97 21.92
CA LEU A 53 -5.95 23.03 22.60
C LEU A 53 -7.20 23.69 23.19
N ARG A 54 -7.23 25.03 23.31
CA ARG A 54 -8.37 25.74 23.87
C ARG A 54 -9.50 25.84 22.85
N PRO A 55 -10.75 25.48 23.22
CA PRO A 55 -11.90 25.66 22.33
C PRO A 55 -12.04 27.11 21.87
N CYS A 56 -12.48 27.29 20.63
CA CYS A 56 -12.76 28.59 20.03
C CYS A 56 -14.17 28.60 19.41
N SER A 57 -14.74 29.78 19.19
CA SER A 57 -16.00 29.95 18.44
C SER A 57 -15.99 29.34 17.03
N VAL A 58 -14.81 29.09 16.43
CA VAL A 58 -14.70 28.35 15.16
C VAL A 58 -15.07 26.88 15.31
N ASP A 59 -14.95 26.30 16.51
CA ASP A 59 -15.36 24.93 16.78
C ASP A 59 -16.86 24.73 16.51
N ASP A 60 -17.69 25.76 16.67
CA ASP A 60 -19.13 25.68 16.38
C ASP A 60 -19.42 25.64 14.88
N LEU A 61 -18.49 26.12 14.05
CA LEU A 61 -18.62 26.15 12.59
C LEU A 61 -18.02 24.90 11.93
N LEU A 62 -16.96 24.33 12.52
CA LEU A 62 -16.21 23.23 11.92
C LEU A 62 -16.49 21.87 12.57
N LEU A 63 -16.87 21.84 13.85
CA LEU A 63 -17.04 20.62 14.62
C LEU A 63 -18.50 20.43 15.06
N ASP A 64 -18.88 19.16 15.20
CA ASP A 64 -20.13 18.74 15.83
C ASP A 64 -19.99 18.70 17.36
N ALA A 65 -21.10 18.43 18.06
CA ALA A 65 -21.14 18.41 19.53
C ALA A 65 -20.14 17.40 20.12
N ASP A 66 -19.89 16.29 19.43
CA ASP A 66 -18.98 15.23 19.86
C ASP A 66 -17.51 15.51 19.50
N GLY A 67 -17.20 16.67 18.92
CA GLY A 67 -15.83 17.05 18.53
C GLY A 67 -15.35 16.43 17.20
N GLY A 68 -16.23 15.72 16.50
CA GLY A 68 -16.02 15.26 15.12
C GLY A 68 -16.17 16.41 14.12
N VAL A 69 -15.58 16.26 12.94
CA VAL A 69 -15.70 17.24 11.85
C VAL A 69 -17.12 17.19 11.29
N ARG A 70 -17.77 18.35 11.17
CA ARG A 70 -19.10 18.45 10.57
C ARG A 70 -19.13 17.81 9.19
N GLU A 71 -20.13 16.95 8.96
CA GLU A 71 -20.28 16.23 7.69
C GLU A 71 -20.30 17.18 6.48
N VAL A 72 -21.01 18.32 6.57
CA VAL A 72 -21.05 19.32 5.50
C VAL A 72 -19.70 19.96 5.20
N VAL A 73 -18.81 20.07 6.20
CA VAL A 73 -17.44 20.57 6.02
C VAL A 73 -16.59 19.51 5.34
N LEU A 74 -16.74 18.26 5.77
CA LEU A 74 -16.01 17.14 5.21
C LEU A 74 -16.39 16.88 3.74
N ASP A 75 -17.69 16.87 3.45
CA ASP A 75 -18.25 16.76 2.10
C ASP A 75 -17.76 17.90 1.21
N ALA A 76 -17.81 19.14 1.72
CA ALA A 76 -17.29 20.30 1.02
C ALA A 76 -15.80 20.15 0.65
N LEU A 77 -14.97 19.64 1.56
CA LEU A 77 -13.54 19.46 1.33
C LEU A 77 -13.27 18.36 0.30
N ILE A 78 -13.99 17.24 0.38
CA ILE A 78 -13.79 16.09 -0.52
C ILE A 78 -14.31 16.39 -1.93
N THR A 79 -15.49 17.02 -2.05
CA THR A 79 -16.20 17.13 -3.34
C THR A 79 -15.83 18.36 -4.15
N ARG A 80 -15.20 19.38 -3.53
CA ARG A 80 -14.88 20.65 -4.19
C ARG A 80 -13.39 20.98 -4.09
N PRO A 81 -12.63 20.80 -5.18
CA PRO A 81 -11.23 21.22 -5.25
C PRO A 81 -11.05 22.70 -4.90
N GLY A 82 -9.99 23.02 -4.17
CA GLY A 82 -9.64 24.35 -3.70
C GLY A 82 -10.23 24.73 -2.33
N THR A 83 -11.20 23.97 -1.83
CA THR A 83 -11.90 24.27 -0.56
C THR A 83 -10.95 24.32 0.63
N ILE A 84 -9.91 23.49 0.64
CA ILE A 84 -8.90 23.51 1.72
C ILE A 84 -8.10 24.81 1.72
N HIS A 85 -7.81 25.38 0.54
CA HIS A 85 -7.15 26.69 0.41
C HIS A 85 -8.08 27.86 0.75
N GLU A 86 -9.39 27.72 0.57
CA GLU A 86 -10.36 28.69 1.07
C GLU A 86 -10.37 28.72 2.61
N LEU A 87 -10.43 27.54 3.25
CA LEU A 87 -10.45 27.40 4.71
C LEU A 87 -9.17 27.96 5.34
N THR A 88 -8.02 27.49 4.87
CA THR A 88 -6.71 27.92 5.37
C THR A 88 -6.39 29.37 5.01
N GLY A 89 -6.76 29.80 3.80
CA GLY A 89 -6.56 31.17 3.32
C GLY A 89 -7.39 32.23 4.05
N ALA A 90 -8.49 31.86 4.72
CA ALA A 90 -9.25 32.78 5.59
C ALA A 90 -8.40 33.33 6.74
N PHE A 91 -7.32 32.64 7.11
CA PHE A 91 -6.39 33.04 8.16
C PHE A 91 -5.06 33.58 7.60
N ALA A 92 -5.00 33.94 6.32
CA ALA A 92 -3.77 34.39 5.67
C ALA A 92 -3.11 35.62 6.32
N ASN A 93 -3.86 36.43 7.09
CA ASN A 93 -3.29 37.57 7.80
C ASN A 93 -2.41 37.16 8.99
N TYR A 94 -2.57 35.94 9.52
CA TYR A 94 -1.77 35.37 10.60
C TYR A 94 -0.49 34.67 10.11
N TYR A 95 -0.11 34.85 8.84
CA TYR A 95 0.99 34.09 8.25
C TYR A 95 2.33 34.27 8.99
N ARG A 96 2.56 35.40 9.66
CA ARG A 96 3.79 35.63 10.44
C ARG A 96 3.77 34.86 11.75
N GLU A 97 2.65 34.88 12.44
CA GLU A 97 2.38 34.13 13.66
C GLU A 97 2.50 32.63 13.39
N VAL A 98 1.86 32.15 12.32
CA VAL A 98 1.96 30.76 11.87
C VAL A 98 3.40 30.40 11.49
N SER A 99 4.16 31.30 10.83
CA SER A 99 5.57 31.05 10.50
C SER A 99 6.44 30.89 11.74
N ASN A 100 6.26 31.76 12.75
CA ASN A 100 6.98 31.66 14.02
C ASN A 100 6.62 30.39 14.79
N GLU A 101 5.37 29.95 14.68
CA GLU A 101 4.90 28.73 15.31
C GLU A 101 5.45 27.47 14.64
N VAL A 102 5.56 27.46 13.30
CA VAL A 102 6.26 26.41 12.55
C VAL A 102 7.70 26.29 13.04
N ASP A 103 8.44 27.40 13.10
CA ASP A 103 9.82 27.41 13.61
C ASP A 103 9.90 26.88 15.04
N ARG A 104 9.00 27.31 15.93
CA ARG A 104 8.95 26.85 17.33
C ARG A 104 8.73 25.34 17.42
N VAL A 105 7.71 24.81 16.76
CA VAL A 105 7.35 23.38 16.80
C VAL A 105 8.43 22.53 16.13
N PHE A 106 8.97 22.99 15.00
CA PHE A 106 10.07 22.33 14.30
C PHE A 106 11.32 22.24 15.19
N ASN A 107 11.74 23.33 15.82
CA ASN A 107 12.90 23.33 16.72
C ASN A 107 12.70 22.47 17.98
N LEU A 108 11.47 22.34 18.48
CA LEU A 108 11.14 21.39 19.55
C LEU A 108 11.31 19.94 19.08
N ALA A 109 10.86 19.62 17.87
CA ALA A 109 11.01 18.29 17.29
C ALA A 109 12.49 17.95 17.04
N VAL A 110 13.26 18.87 16.43
CA VAL A 110 14.71 18.70 16.19
C VAL A 110 15.47 18.44 17.47
N ARG A 111 15.23 19.23 18.54
CA ARG A 111 15.91 19.04 19.84
C ARG A 111 15.69 17.65 20.45
N ARG A 112 14.56 17.01 20.14
CA ARG A 112 14.21 15.68 20.64
C ARG A 112 14.51 14.56 19.62
N GLY A 113 14.90 14.91 18.40
CA GLY A 113 15.06 13.97 17.28
C GLY A 113 13.74 13.44 16.70
N GLY A 114 12.59 14.05 17.03
CA GLY A 114 11.28 13.54 16.63
C GLY A 114 10.10 14.42 17.04
N ALA A 115 8.99 14.30 16.32
CA ALA A 115 7.71 14.92 16.66
C ALA A 115 6.75 13.89 17.29
N TYR A 116 5.98 14.31 18.29
CA TYR A 116 4.87 13.52 18.79
C TYR A 116 3.70 13.56 17.81
N SER A 117 2.79 12.58 17.89
CA SER A 117 1.63 12.47 16.99
C SER A 117 0.79 13.75 16.96
N GLY A 118 0.48 14.35 18.11
CA GLY A 118 -0.26 15.61 18.19
C GLY A 118 0.47 16.79 17.55
N GLU A 119 1.79 16.84 17.64
CA GLU A 119 2.62 17.89 17.02
C GLU A 119 2.73 17.69 15.51
N ALA A 120 2.80 16.44 15.04
CA ALA A 120 2.81 16.10 13.63
C ALA A 120 1.48 16.50 12.96
N VAL A 121 0.36 16.16 13.60
CA VAL A 121 -0.99 16.56 13.16
C VAL A 121 -1.11 18.09 13.15
N TYR A 122 -0.72 18.76 14.23
CA TYR A 122 -0.73 20.23 14.29
C TYR A 122 0.17 20.88 13.22
N GLY A 123 1.38 20.34 13.02
CA GLY A 123 2.34 20.77 12.00
C GLY A 123 1.80 20.65 10.58
N LEU A 124 1.05 19.59 10.26
CA LEU A 124 0.34 19.45 8.98
C LEU A 124 -0.69 20.58 8.79
N GLY A 125 -1.41 20.94 9.86
CA GLY A 125 -2.32 22.08 9.89
C GLY A 125 -1.62 23.42 9.63
N LEU A 126 -0.56 23.70 10.38
CA LEU A 126 0.25 24.92 10.22
C LEU A 126 0.80 25.05 8.79
N SER A 127 1.31 23.95 8.24
CA SER A 127 1.83 23.89 6.87
C SER A 127 0.76 24.21 5.84
N SER A 128 -0.45 23.67 6.04
CA SER A 128 -1.62 23.97 5.20
C SER A 128 -2.06 25.44 5.33
N MET A 129 -1.95 26.04 6.52
CA MET A 129 -2.21 27.48 6.71
C MET A 129 -1.21 28.37 5.99
N LEU A 130 0.08 28.05 6.05
CA LEU A 130 1.10 28.76 5.26
C LEU A 130 0.83 28.63 3.76
N SER A 131 0.48 27.44 3.30
CA SER A 131 0.08 27.22 1.91
C SER A 131 -1.13 28.08 1.51
N GLY A 132 -2.18 28.13 2.33
CA GLY A 132 -3.33 29.02 2.15
C GLY A 132 -2.96 30.51 2.14
N ALA A 133 -2.00 30.92 2.96
CA ALA A 133 -1.48 32.30 2.94
C ALA A 133 -0.73 32.60 1.63
N LEU A 134 0.05 31.65 1.12
CA LEU A 134 0.78 31.78 -0.15
C LEU A 134 -0.19 31.95 -1.34
N THR A 135 -1.28 31.18 -1.37
CA THR A 135 -2.31 31.33 -2.43
C THR A 135 -3.04 32.68 -2.37
N ARG A 136 -3.05 33.33 -1.19
CA ARG A 136 -3.54 34.71 -0.98
C ARG A 136 -2.46 35.78 -1.19
N GLY A 137 -1.31 35.42 -1.77
CA GLY A 137 -0.25 36.36 -2.13
C GLY A 137 0.61 36.84 -0.96
N LYS A 138 0.60 36.15 0.18
CA LYS A 138 1.52 36.44 1.28
C LYS A 138 2.91 35.91 0.95
N ALA A 139 3.94 36.67 1.33
CA ALA A 139 5.33 36.30 1.12
C ALA A 139 5.83 35.43 2.28
N ILE A 140 6.16 34.17 1.98
CA ILE A 140 6.68 33.18 2.94
C ILE A 140 8.12 32.86 2.56
N ASN A 141 8.99 32.70 3.55
CA ASN A 141 10.39 32.33 3.31
C ASN A 141 10.50 30.85 2.86
N ALA A 142 11.47 30.55 2.00
CA ALA A 142 11.80 29.20 1.57
C ALA A 142 12.22 28.30 2.75
N ASP A 143 12.93 28.83 3.75
CA ASP A 143 13.32 28.05 4.95
C ASP A 143 12.08 27.65 5.76
N THR A 144 11.16 28.58 6.02
CA THR A 144 9.90 28.28 6.71
C THR A 144 9.04 27.29 5.92
N ALA A 145 8.99 27.40 4.58
CA ALA A 145 8.31 26.42 3.75
C ALA A 145 8.95 25.03 3.83
N SER A 146 10.28 24.98 3.95
CA SER A 146 11.04 23.74 4.15
C SER A 146 10.72 23.08 5.49
N GLU A 147 10.74 23.84 6.58
CA GLU A 147 10.40 23.38 7.93
C GLU A 147 8.95 22.88 8.01
N ALA A 148 8.02 23.63 7.39
CA ALA A 148 6.63 23.24 7.28
C ALA A 148 6.46 21.88 6.61
N LEU A 149 7.08 21.68 5.43
CA LEU A 149 6.99 20.39 4.72
C LEU A 149 7.59 19.23 5.53
N ARG A 150 8.69 19.46 6.25
CA ARG A 150 9.30 18.46 7.13
C ARG A 150 8.42 18.09 8.32
N LEU A 151 7.73 19.08 8.93
CA LEU A 151 6.73 18.84 9.96
C LEU A 151 5.53 18.05 9.40
N ALA A 152 4.99 18.48 8.25
CA ALA A 152 3.85 17.83 7.62
C ALA A 152 4.13 16.37 7.27
N ALA A 153 5.36 16.04 6.82
CA ALA A 153 5.77 14.68 6.55
C ALA A 153 5.67 13.74 7.77
N GLN A 154 5.79 14.27 8.99
CA GLN A 154 5.65 13.46 10.21
C GLN A 154 4.20 13.01 10.47
N ALA A 155 3.21 13.60 9.81
CA ALA A 155 1.81 13.19 9.95
C ALA A 155 1.48 11.92 9.16
N ILE A 156 2.32 11.55 8.18
CA ILE A 156 2.07 10.42 7.26
C ILE A 156 1.84 9.09 8.00
N PRO A 157 2.65 8.70 9.02
CA PRO A 157 2.42 7.44 9.75
C PRO A 157 1.08 7.38 10.51
N PHE A 158 0.46 8.53 10.77
CA PHE A 158 -0.77 8.66 11.56
C PHE A 158 -2.03 8.82 10.69
N MET A 159 -1.90 8.74 9.36
CA MET A 159 -3.05 8.84 8.46
C MET A 159 -4.02 7.66 8.67
N ARG A 160 -5.31 7.96 8.82
CA ARG A 160 -6.38 6.96 9.01
C ARG A 160 -7.26 6.71 7.77
N GLY A 161 -7.15 7.55 6.74
CA GLY A 161 -7.89 7.39 5.48
C GLY A 161 -7.01 7.70 4.26
N PHE A 162 -6.91 6.75 3.33
CA PHE A 162 -6.11 6.92 2.10
C PHE A 162 -6.74 7.92 1.12
N ASP A 163 -8.07 8.11 1.22
CA ASP A 163 -8.83 9.16 0.54
C ASP A 163 -8.33 10.58 0.92
N ARG A 164 -7.77 10.74 2.12
CA ARG A 164 -7.22 12.03 2.58
C ARG A 164 -5.90 12.41 1.94
N ALA A 165 -5.20 11.47 1.31
CA ALA A 165 -3.93 11.75 0.65
C ALA A 165 -4.07 12.83 -0.44
N ILE A 166 -5.18 12.82 -1.19
CA ILE A 166 -5.49 13.85 -2.20
C ILE A 166 -5.55 15.24 -1.55
N LEU A 167 -6.27 15.35 -0.44
CA LEU A 167 -6.44 16.62 0.29
C LEU A 167 -5.11 17.14 0.84
N ILE A 168 -4.25 16.26 1.35
CA ILE A 168 -2.92 16.65 1.82
C ILE A 168 -2.05 17.16 0.67
N ILE A 169 -2.00 16.42 -0.45
CA ILE A 169 -1.23 16.82 -1.62
C ILE A 169 -1.69 18.19 -2.10
N GLU A 170 -3.00 18.37 -2.26
CA GLU A 170 -3.59 19.65 -2.65
C GLU A 170 -3.21 20.76 -1.66
N ALA A 171 -3.44 20.54 -0.36
CA ALA A 171 -3.15 21.50 0.70
C ALA A 171 -1.71 21.98 0.69
N LEU A 172 -0.74 21.08 0.45
CA LEU A 172 0.69 21.40 0.54
C LEU A 172 1.33 21.79 -0.79
N ARG A 173 0.70 21.49 -1.93
CA ARG A 173 1.26 21.73 -3.28
C ARG A 173 1.80 23.15 -3.49
N PRO A 174 1.17 24.24 -3.03
CA PRO A 174 1.72 25.58 -3.19
C PRO A 174 3.12 25.77 -2.57
N LEU A 175 3.46 25.08 -1.48
CA LEU A 175 4.78 25.17 -0.84
C LEU A 175 5.92 24.62 -1.72
N SER A 176 5.61 23.73 -2.67
CA SER A 176 6.59 23.16 -3.62
C SER A 176 7.34 24.23 -4.42
N ARG A 177 6.73 25.39 -4.67
CA ARG A 177 7.34 26.51 -5.41
C ARG A 177 8.53 27.12 -4.67
N LEU A 178 8.50 27.05 -3.34
CA LEU A 178 9.53 27.62 -2.45
C LEU A 178 10.54 26.55 -2.01
N ALA A 179 10.08 25.31 -1.82
CA ALA A 179 10.87 24.21 -1.29
C ALA A 179 10.66 22.90 -2.08
N PRO A 180 10.99 22.85 -3.39
CA PRO A 180 10.68 21.70 -4.26
C PRO A 180 11.38 20.41 -3.83
N HIS A 181 12.58 20.52 -3.23
CA HIS A 181 13.37 19.38 -2.75
C HIS A 181 12.74 18.72 -1.51
N TRP A 182 12.18 19.50 -0.58
CA TRP A 182 11.42 18.94 0.55
C TRP A 182 10.05 18.45 0.14
N TYR A 183 9.42 19.07 -0.86
CA TYR A 183 8.14 18.59 -1.37
C TYR A 183 8.28 17.22 -2.04
N VAL A 184 9.33 16.99 -2.85
CA VAL A 184 9.55 15.65 -3.43
C VAL A 184 9.91 14.60 -2.37
N ALA A 185 10.58 14.98 -1.27
CA ALA A 185 10.75 14.10 -0.12
C ALA A 185 9.42 13.78 0.60
N PHE A 186 8.55 14.77 0.76
CA PHE A 186 7.21 14.57 1.28
C PHE A 186 6.42 13.59 0.41
N LEU A 187 6.47 13.74 -0.92
CA LEU A 187 5.86 12.79 -1.86
C LEU A 187 6.48 11.39 -1.74
N ALA A 188 7.80 11.28 -1.54
CA ALA A 188 8.46 9.99 -1.32
C ALA A 188 7.92 9.30 -0.06
N GLY A 189 7.80 10.02 1.06
CA GLY A 189 7.20 9.49 2.30
C GLY A 189 5.75 9.05 2.09
N LEU A 190 4.95 9.86 1.39
CA LEU A 190 3.54 9.59 1.13
C LEU A 190 3.37 8.37 0.22
N SER A 191 4.22 8.24 -0.81
CA SER A 191 4.18 7.11 -1.76
C SER A 191 4.45 5.74 -1.12
N GLY A 192 5.07 5.71 0.07
CA GLY A 192 5.30 4.50 0.84
C GLY A 192 4.11 4.07 1.70
N VAL A 193 2.98 4.79 1.66
CA VAL A 193 1.74 4.39 2.32
C VAL A 193 1.07 3.28 1.50
N SER A 194 0.75 2.15 2.13
CA SER A 194 0.04 1.05 1.49
C SER A 194 -1.43 1.43 1.27
N GLY A 195 -2.06 0.94 0.20
CA GLY A 195 -3.49 1.14 -0.04
C GLY A 195 -3.88 2.49 -0.65
N LEU A 196 -2.93 3.26 -1.18
CA LEU A 196 -3.25 4.45 -1.99
C LEU A 196 -4.00 4.04 -3.25
N GLY A 197 -5.09 4.75 -3.55
CA GLY A 197 -5.86 4.57 -4.77
C GLY A 197 -5.09 4.95 -6.04
N ASP A 198 -5.61 4.49 -7.18
CA ASP A 198 -5.03 4.73 -8.50
C ASP A 198 -4.99 6.22 -8.87
N ASP A 199 -6.05 6.94 -8.53
CA ASP A 199 -6.20 8.38 -8.68
C ASP A 199 -5.16 9.18 -7.87
N VAL A 200 -4.97 8.83 -6.59
CA VAL A 200 -3.95 9.44 -5.74
C VAL A 200 -2.56 9.19 -6.30
N THR A 201 -2.31 7.95 -6.73
CA THR A 201 -1.01 7.56 -7.25
C THR A 201 -0.67 8.34 -8.52
N GLU A 202 -1.61 8.50 -9.46
CA GLU A 202 -1.41 9.32 -10.67
C GLU A 202 -1.10 10.79 -10.33
N ILE A 203 -1.76 11.34 -9.31
CA ILE A 203 -1.45 12.70 -8.84
C ILE A 203 -0.01 12.77 -8.33
N ILE A 204 0.43 11.82 -7.49
CA ILE A 204 1.79 11.82 -6.93
C ILE A 204 2.85 11.72 -8.03
N ILE A 205 2.69 10.77 -8.98
CA ILE A 205 3.67 10.60 -10.06
C ILE A 205 3.66 11.81 -11.02
N GLY A 206 2.50 12.41 -11.27
CA GLY A 206 2.38 13.66 -12.04
C GLY A 206 3.14 14.82 -11.39
N ASP A 207 2.86 15.10 -10.11
CA ASP A 207 3.53 16.17 -9.36
C ASP A 207 5.05 15.94 -9.26
N MET A 208 5.47 14.69 -9.01
CA MET A 208 6.89 14.32 -8.99
C MET A 208 7.57 14.58 -10.34
N LEU A 209 6.93 14.24 -11.46
CA LEU A 209 7.49 14.48 -12.79
C LEU A 209 7.58 15.96 -13.15
N GLU A 210 6.58 16.75 -12.77
CA GLU A 210 6.63 18.21 -12.93
C GLU A 210 7.85 18.79 -12.18
N LEU A 211 8.04 18.38 -10.92
CA LEU A 211 9.16 18.81 -10.10
C LEU A 211 10.50 18.33 -10.66
N PHE A 212 10.59 17.05 -11.01
CA PHE A 212 11.82 16.46 -11.52
C PHE A 212 12.27 17.11 -12.83
N ASN A 213 11.34 17.46 -13.71
CA ASN A 213 11.67 18.14 -14.97
C ASN A 213 11.92 19.64 -14.78
N GLY A 214 11.12 20.32 -13.95
CA GLY A 214 11.24 21.77 -13.72
C GLY A 214 12.45 22.17 -12.88
N TYR A 215 12.86 21.32 -11.93
CA TYR A 215 13.92 21.59 -10.96
C TYR A 215 15.11 20.62 -11.06
N TYR A 216 15.28 19.95 -12.20
CA TYR A 216 16.32 18.92 -12.38
C TYR A 216 17.72 19.40 -11.99
N GLU A 217 18.14 20.58 -12.47
CA GLU A 217 19.50 21.08 -12.18
C GLU A 217 19.69 21.42 -10.70
N THR A 218 18.65 21.90 -10.02
CA THR A 218 18.66 22.11 -8.56
C THR A 218 18.80 20.77 -7.83
N PHE A 219 18.03 19.75 -8.24
CA PHE A 219 18.11 18.42 -7.63
C PHE A 219 19.46 17.75 -7.89
N ARG A 220 20.02 17.93 -9.10
CA ARG A 220 21.35 17.46 -9.46
C ARG A 220 22.45 18.12 -8.63
N ALA A 221 22.33 19.42 -8.34
CA ALA A 221 23.29 20.12 -7.49
C ALA A 221 23.25 19.67 -6.03
N MET A 222 22.09 19.21 -5.54
CA MET A 222 21.90 18.72 -4.16
C MET A 222 22.05 17.20 -4.00
N ALA A 223 22.04 16.45 -5.11
CA ALA A 223 22.02 14.99 -5.23
C ALA A 223 20.86 14.25 -4.51
N TRP A 224 20.65 14.47 -3.21
CA TRP A 224 19.67 13.73 -2.41
C TRP A 224 18.22 13.80 -2.88
N PRO A 225 17.71 14.90 -3.50
CA PRO A 225 16.36 14.91 -4.02
C PRO A 225 16.17 13.91 -5.17
N LEU A 226 17.23 13.58 -5.92
CA LEU A 226 17.20 12.54 -6.96
C LEU A 226 16.92 11.16 -6.38
N ALA A 227 17.47 10.86 -5.20
CA ALA A 227 17.18 9.60 -4.52
C ALA A 227 15.73 9.56 -4.01
N SER A 228 15.18 10.69 -3.53
CA SER A 228 13.75 10.79 -3.18
C SER A 228 12.84 10.61 -4.39
N VAL A 229 13.21 11.14 -5.56
CA VAL A 229 12.50 10.89 -6.83
C VAL A 229 12.46 9.39 -7.17
N VAL A 230 13.59 8.69 -7.01
CA VAL A 230 13.67 7.25 -7.24
C VAL A 230 12.84 6.47 -6.21
N GLU A 231 12.79 6.92 -4.95
CA GLU A 231 11.93 6.32 -3.93
C GLU A 231 10.44 6.46 -4.23
N VAL A 232 9.99 7.62 -4.76
CA VAL A 232 8.59 7.79 -5.22
C VAL A 232 8.24 6.71 -6.23
N VAL A 233 9.04 6.60 -7.28
CA VAL A 233 8.80 5.62 -8.35
C VAL A 233 8.86 4.18 -7.83
N GLY A 234 9.87 3.85 -7.01
CA GLY A 234 10.03 2.52 -6.44
C GLY A 234 8.89 2.10 -5.50
N SER A 235 8.35 3.05 -4.73
CA SER A 235 7.27 2.79 -3.78
C SER A 235 5.92 2.68 -4.47
N LEU A 236 5.60 3.59 -5.39
CA LEU A 236 4.35 3.52 -6.17
C LEU A 236 4.27 2.26 -7.02
N PHE A 237 5.37 1.86 -7.67
CA PHE A 237 5.40 0.63 -8.47
C PHE A 237 5.11 -0.62 -7.63
N ARG A 238 5.57 -0.62 -6.37
CA ARG A 238 5.34 -1.71 -5.43
C ARG A 238 3.90 -1.74 -4.92
N GLY A 239 3.35 -0.57 -4.60
CA GLY A 239 1.98 -0.46 -4.09
C GLY A 239 0.92 -0.68 -5.17
N ASN A 240 1.16 -0.20 -6.39
CA ASN A 240 0.18 -0.15 -7.47
C ASN A 240 0.77 -0.58 -8.84
N PRO A 241 1.04 -1.88 -9.05
CA PRO A 241 1.66 -2.38 -10.29
C PRO A 241 0.81 -2.16 -11.56
N SER A 242 -0.50 -1.98 -11.44
CA SER A 242 -1.42 -1.69 -12.55
C SER A 242 -1.11 -0.35 -13.22
N LEU A 243 -0.80 0.67 -12.44
CA LEU A 243 -0.58 2.04 -12.93
C LEU A 243 0.70 2.18 -13.74
N THR A 244 1.71 1.43 -13.36
CA THR A 244 3.00 1.56 -14.03
C THR A 244 3.02 0.87 -15.39
N SER A 245 1.99 0.08 -15.72
CA SER A 245 1.83 -0.57 -17.03
C SER A 245 1.71 0.41 -18.20
N HIS A 246 1.11 1.59 -17.98
CA HIS A 246 0.96 2.62 -19.04
C HIS A 246 2.01 3.74 -18.95
N ARG A 247 2.76 3.81 -17.83
CA ARG A 247 3.81 4.83 -17.59
C ARG A 247 5.23 4.26 -17.59
N VAL A 248 5.42 3.04 -18.11
CA VAL A 248 6.70 2.31 -18.08
C VAL A 248 7.88 3.14 -18.61
N ALA A 249 7.69 3.82 -19.74
CA ALA A 249 8.76 4.60 -20.37
C ALA A 249 9.17 5.81 -19.53
N GLU A 250 8.21 6.50 -18.91
CA GLU A 250 8.47 7.63 -18.02
C GLU A 250 9.18 7.18 -16.75
N VAL A 251 8.70 6.10 -16.13
CA VAL A 251 9.32 5.46 -14.96
C VAL A 251 10.77 5.09 -15.23
N ALA A 252 11.03 4.40 -16.35
CA ALA A 252 12.39 4.02 -16.73
C ALA A 252 13.27 5.25 -17.00
N GLY A 253 12.73 6.27 -17.68
CA GLY A 253 13.43 7.52 -17.96
C GLY A 253 13.83 8.28 -16.70
N VAL A 254 12.95 8.33 -15.69
CA VAL A 254 13.25 8.90 -14.37
C VAL A 254 14.39 8.14 -13.69
N ILE A 255 14.30 6.81 -13.63
CA ILE A 255 15.32 5.95 -12.99
C ILE A 255 16.67 6.16 -13.68
N VAL A 256 16.73 6.09 -15.01
CA VAL A 256 17.99 6.28 -15.77
C VAL A 256 18.57 7.67 -15.53
N LYS A 257 17.75 8.72 -15.63
CA LYS A 257 18.23 10.11 -15.52
C LYS A 257 18.65 10.48 -14.10
N ALA A 258 17.94 9.98 -13.07
CA ALA A 258 18.26 10.24 -11.68
C ALA A 258 19.51 9.46 -11.23
N LEU A 259 19.54 8.14 -11.46
CA LEU A 259 20.70 7.31 -11.08
C LEU A 259 21.96 7.67 -11.87
N GLY A 260 21.84 8.03 -13.15
CA GLY A 260 22.96 8.46 -13.97
C GLY A 260 23.58 9.80 -13.53
N ALA A 261 22.84 10.61 -12.76
CA ALA A 261 23.33 11.87 -12.21
C ALA A 261 23.96 11.74 -10.81
N LEU A 262 23.73 10.62 -10.12
CA LEU A 262 24.34 10.34 -8.83
C LEU A 262 25.80 9.86 -8.98
N PRO A 263 26.67 10.09 -7.98
CA PRO A 263 28.01 9.52 -7.95
C PRO A 263 27.98 7.99 -8.07
N ARG A 264 28.99 7.39 -8.71
CA ARG A 264 29.04 5.93 -8.92
C ARG A 264 29.17 5.09 -7.64
N ARG A 265 29.62 5.71 -6.53
CA ARG A 265 29.81 5.08 -5.23
C ARG A 265 29.39 6.07 -4.15
N GLY A 266 28.92 5.53 -3.03
CA GLY A 266 28.48 6.30 -1.88
C GLY A 266 27.15 5.77 -1.32
N PRO A 267 26.78 6.20 -0.11
CA PRO A 267 25.55 5.74 0.54
C PRO A 267 24.31 6.09 -0.28
N LEU A 268 24.23 7.33 -0.79
CA LEU A 268 23.05 7.82 -1.49
C LEU A 268 22.73 7.02 -2.77
N VAL A 269 23.74 6.67 -3.57
CA VAL A 269 23.53 5.91 -4.81
C VAL A 269 23.12 4.46 -4.53
N PHE A 270 23.64 3.83 -3.47
CA PHE A 270 23.21 2.48 -3.08
C PHE A 270 21.77 2.48 -2.58
N VAL A 271 21.38 3.48 -1.79
CA VAL A 271 19.99 3.64 -1.34
C VAL A 271 19.05 3.91 -2.52
N ALA A 272 19.45 4.76 -3.47
CA ALA A 272 18.66 5.02 -4.67
C ALA A 272 18.48 3.75 -5.51
N TRP A 273 19.55 3.00 -5.77
CA TRP A 273 19.46 1.73 -6.48
C TRP A 273 18.58 0.70 -5.76
N ALA A 274 18.71 0.56 -4.44
CA ALA A 274 17.88 -0.34 -3.66
C ALA A 274 16.38 -0.04 -3.82
N ASN A 275 16.00 1.24 -3.87
CA ASN A 275 14.62 1.66 -4.13
C ASN A 275 14.18 1.40 -5.59
N ALA A 276 15.10 1.54 -6.56
CA ALA A 276 14.82 1.30 -7.97
C ALA A 276 14.70 -0.19 -8.34
N MET A 277 15.25 -1.11 -7.53
CA MET A 277 15.34 -2.52 -7.94
C MET A 277 13.99 -3.22 -8.11
N TYR A 278 12.98 -2.84 -7.32
CA TYR A 278 11.65 -3.44 -7.46
C TYR A 278 11.06 -3.22 -8.86
N PRO A 279 10.86 -1.98 -9.36
CA PRO A 279 10.35 -1.77 -10.72
C PRO A 279 11.24 -2.38 -11.80
N ILE A 280 12.57 -2.34 -11.61
CA ILE A 280 13.54 -2.87 -12.59
C ILE A 280 13.43 -4.38 -12.76
N LEU A 281 13.26 -5.13 -11.66
CA LEU A 281 13.19 -6.59 -11.70
C LEU A 281 11.79 -7.09 -12.03
N MET A 282 10.75 -6.36 -11.62
CA MET A 282 9.37 -6.81 -11.73
C MET A 282 8.72 -6.45 -13.06
N ASN A 283 9.34 -5.60 -13.88
CA ASN A 283 8.84 -5.22 -15.20
C ASN A 283 9.94 -5.30 -16.26
N GLU A 284 9.75 -6.20 -17.23
CA GLU A 284 10.74 -6.50 -18.28
C GLU A 284 11.11 -5.25 -19.10
N VAL A 285 10.14 -4.40 -19.43
CA VAL A 285 10.37 -3.19 -20.23
C VAL A 285 11.13 -2.13 -19.43
N VAL A 286 10.77 -1.89 -18.15
CA VAL A 286 11.56 -1.01 -17.26
C VAL A 286 12.99 -1.55 -17.15
N GLY A 287 13.13 -2.85 -16.90
CA GLY A 287 14.43 -3.51 -16.77
C GLY A 287 15.29 -3.34 -18.01
N GLU A 288 14.75 -3.58 -19.21
CA GLU A 288 15.47 -3.44 -20.48
C GLU A 288 15.92 -2.00 -20.75
N LEU A 289 15.03 -1.02 -20.53
CA LEU A 289 15.33 0.39 -20.72
C LEU A 289 16.41 0.86 -19.74
N VAL A 290 16.37 0.43 -18.48
CA VAL A 290 17.38 0.79 -17.47
C VAL A 290 18.73 0.13 -17.77
N ARG A 291 18.74 -1.15 -18.15
CA ARG A 291 19.96 -1.86 -18.58
C ARG A 291 20.66 -1.14 -19.73
N SER A 292 19.87 -0.75 -20.74
CA SER A 292 20.36 -0.06 -21.93
C SER A 292 20.84 1.36 -21.60
N GLY A 293 20.06 2.11 -20.82
CA GLY A 293 20.35 3.49 -20.46
C GLY A 293 21.54 3.67 -19.51
N LEU A 294 21.79 2.71 -18.62
CA LEU A 294 22.89 2.77 -17.64
C LEU A 294 24.03 1.78 -17.94
N GLY A 295 23.95 0.99 -19.00
CA GLY A 295 24.97 0.02 -19.39
C GLY A 295 25.15 -1.13 -18.38
N VAL A 296 24.06 -1.58 -17.75
CA VAL A 296 24.08 -2.64 -16.74
C VAL A 296 23.65 -3.97 -17.37
N SER A 297 24.53 -4.97 -17.37
CA SER A 297 24.26 -6.27 -18.00
C SER A 297 23.79 -7.37 -17.04
N ASP A 298 24.04 -7.24 -15.74
CA ASP A 298 23.63 -8.23 -14.72
C ASP A 298 22.99 -7.50 -13.54
N LEU A 299 21.66 -7.50 -13.52
CA LEU A 299 20.87 -6.85 -12.46
C LEU A 299 20.94 -7.60 -11.14
N VAL A 300 20.97 -8.93 -11.16
CA VAL A 300 21.04 -9.74 -9.93
C VAL A 300 22.43 -9.63 -9.30
N GLY A 301 23.49 -9.67 -10.11
CA GLY A 301 24.86 -9.40 -9.65
C GLY A 301 25.02 -7.99 -9.09
N LEU A 302 24.42 -6.99 -9.75
CA LEU A 302 24.40 -5.62 -9.24
C LEU A 302 23.69 -5.53 -7.88
N SER A 303 22.52 -6.16 -7.71
CA SER A 303 21.79 -6.20 -6.43
C SER A 303 22.65 -6.77 -5.30
N ARG A 304 23.39 -7.86 -5.56
CA ARG A 304 24.32 -8.43 -4.55
C ARG A 304 25.46 -7.47 -4.21
N SER A 305 26.01 -6.76 -5.21
CA SER A 305 27.02 -5.74 -4.97
C SER A 305 26.50 -4.57 -4.13
N ILE A 306 25.24 -4.17 -4.33
CA ILE A 306 24.60 -3.10 -3.55
C ILE A 306 24.38 -3.58 -2.11
N LEU A 307 23.88 -4.81 -1.89
CA LEU A 307 23.74 -5.37 -0.54
C LEU A 307 25.06 -5.38 0.23
N ASN A 308 26.14 -5.81 -0.42
CA ASN A 308 27.48 -5.79 0.19
C ASN A 308 27.91 -4.36 0.54
N GLY A 309 27.74 -3.41 -0.38
CA GLY A 309 28.08 -2.02 -0.15
C GLY A 309 27.27 -1.37 0.96
N LEU A 310 25.97 -1.65 1.06
CA LEU A 310 25.13 -1.23 2.18
C LEU A 310 25.64 -1.82 3.51
N GLY A 311 26.00 -3.10 3.52
CA GLY A 311 26.56 -3.77 4.70
C GLY A 311 27.91 -3.20 5.14
N GLU A 312 28.77 -2.77 4.21
CA GLU A 312 30.02 -2.05 4.52
C GLU A 312 29.73 -0.68 5.13
N LEU A 313 28.86 0.11 4.51
CA LEU A 313 28.48 1.43 5.02
C LEU A 313 27.86 1.40 6.43
N ARG A 314 27.13 0.33 6.76
CA ARG A 314 26.56 0.15 8.11
C ARG A 314 27.62 -0.11 9.18
N ARG A 315 28.75 -0.75 8.84
CA ARG A 315 29.86 -0.96 9.81
C ARG A 315 30.58 0.34 10.11
N ASP A 316 30.67 1.23 9.12
CA ASP A 316 31.40 2.49 9.20
C ASP A 316 30.45 3.71 9.19
N VAL A 317 29.23 3.55 9.73
CA VAL A 317 28.15 4.55 9.65
C VAL A 317 28.56 5.91 10.25
N ASN A 318 29.46 5.92 11.24
CA ASN A 318 29.99 7.14 11.84
C ASN A 318 30.80 8.01 10.86
N GLU A 319 31.41 7.41 9.84
CA GLU A 319 32.12 8.16 8.79
C GLU A 319 31.14 8.91 7.88
N LEU A 320 29.88 8.48 7.84
CA LEU A 320 28.83 9.08 6.99
C LEU A 320 28.26 10.37 7.57
N LEU A 321 28.54 10.70 8.83
CA LEU A 321 28.11 11.96 9.47
C LEU A 321 28.60 13.21 8.72
N GLY A 322 29.73 13.09 8.01
CA GLY A 322 30.31 14.15 7.17
C GLY A 322 29.77 14.22 5.74
N ASP A 323 28.99 13.24 5.28
CA ASP A 323 28.44 13.19 3.93
C ASP A 323 27.19 14.08 3.84
N ALA A 324 27.34 15.29 3.31
CA ALA A 324 26.28 16.30 3.26
C ALA A 324 25.05 15.85 2.44
N ASP A 325 25.27 15.11 1.35
CA ASP A 325 24.20 14.65 0.47
C ASP A 325 23.40 13.56 1.17
N PHE A 326 24.08 12.57 1.76
CA PHE A 326 23.41 11.51 2.51
C PHE A 326 22.72 12.05 3.76
N ARG A 327 23.34 13.01 4.46
CA ARG A 327 22.72 13.69 5.60
C ARG A 327 21.41 14.36 5.21
N GLY A 328 21.38 15.09 4.10
CA GLY A 328 20.15 15.71 3.57
C GLY A 328 19.06 14.68 3.27
N TYR A 329 19.42 13.52 2.72
CA TYR A 329 18.49 12.41 2.52
C TYR A 329 17.93 11.86 3.84
N VAL A 330 18.76 11.71 4.87
CA VAL A 330 18.33 11.18 6.18
C VAL A 330 17.42 12.19 6.89
N GLU A 331 17.78 13.46 6.88
CA GLU A 331 16.97 14.57 7.42
C GLU A 331 15.62 14.77 6.71
N ALA A 332 15.44 14.20 5.51
CA ALA A 332 14.17 14.20 4.80
C ALA A 332 13.18 13.12 5.28
N ARG A 333 13.67 12.13 6.04
CA ARG A 333 12.86 11.06 6.62
C ARG A 333 12.68 11.20 8.13
N GLY A 334 13.45 12.09 8.75
CA GLY A 334 13.34 12.45 10.17
C GLY A 334 13.64 13.93 10.39
N PHE A 335 14.20 14.28 11.56
CA PHE A 335 14.64 15.65 11.84
C PHE A 335 16.15 15.80 11.90
N ILE A 336 16.82 14.75 12.34
CA ILE A 336 18.26 14.70 12.59
C ILE A 336 18.87 13.56 11.81
N ALA A 337 20.14 13.72 11.45
CA ALA A 337 20.96 12.70 10.83
C ALA A 337 22.10 12.35 11.79
N ASP A 338 21.74 11.54 12.78
CA ASP A 338 22.65 10.87 13.70
C ASP A 338 22.98 9.45 13.23
N GLU A 339 23.87 8.77 13.94
CA GLU A 339 24.26 7.39 13.64
C GLU A 339 23.05 6.44 13.55
N LEU A 340 22.07 6.60 14.44
CA LEU A 340 20.88 5.77 14.50
C LEU A 340 20.02 5.93 13.24
N SER A 341 19.67 7.16 12.87
CA SER A 341 18.84 7.48 11.70
C SER A 341 19.54 7.14 10.39
N MET A 342 20.85 7.34 10.29
CA MET A 342 21.64 6.89 9.14
C MET A 342 21.60 5.37 9.00
N ASN A 343 21.81 4.63 10.09
CA ASN A 343 21.76 3.18 10.07
C ASN A 343 20.35 2.66 9.76
N GLN A 344 19.29 3.33 10.23
CA GLN A 344 17.91 3.02 9.87
C GLN A 344 17.68 3.15 8.36
N VAL A 345 18.12 4.25 7.74
CA VAL A 345 18.00 4.44 6.28
C VAL A 345 18.71 3.32 5.50
N LEU A 346 19.93 2.97 5.90
CA LEU A 346 20.68 1.89 5.24
C LEU A 346 20.01 0.52 5.44
N THR A 347 19.54 0.23 6.65
CA THR A 347 18.84 -1.01 7.00
C THR A 347 17.54 -1.16 6.21
N SER A 348 16.72 -0.11 6.12
CA SER A 348 15.49 -0.12 5.33
C SER A 348 15.79 -0.23 3.83
N ALA A 349 16.87 0.37 3.32
CA ALA A 349 17.29 0.18 1.93
C ALA A 349 17.68 -1.28 1.64
N GLU A 350 18.43 -1.91 2.54
CA GLU A 350 18.82 -3.31 2.45
C GLU A 350 17.59 -4.24 2.45
N ALA A 351 16.63 -4.01 3.35
CA ALA A 351 15.38 -4.77 3.41
C ALA A 351 14.53 -4.59 2.14
N ARG A 352 14.44 -3.36 1.59
CA ARG A 352 13.73 -3.10 0.33
C ARG A 352 14.37 -3.80 -0.87
N LEU A 353 15.70 -3.88 -0.91
CA LEU A 353 16.41 -4.60 -1.97
C LEU A 353 16.19 -6.11 -1.88
N ARG A 354 16.26 -6.69 -0.67
CA ARG A 354 15.92 -8.10 -0.45
C ARG A 354 14.47 -8.39 -0.81
N HIS A 355 13.55 -7.48 -0.50
CA HIS A 355 12.17 -7.59 -0.93
C HIS A 355 12.04 -7.71 -2.45
N ALA A 356 12.72 -6.85 -3.21
CA ALA A 356 12.72 -6.91 -4.67
C ALA A 356 13.27 -8.25 -5.20
N LEU A 357 14.35 -8.77 -4.60
CA LEU A 357 14.93 -10.07 -4.96
C LEU A 357 13.98 -11.23 -4.62
N GLY A 358 13.35 -11.20 -3.44
CA GLY A 358 12.38 -12.20 -3.02
C GLY A 358 11.13 -12.22 -3.90
N SER A 359 10.57 -11.05 -4.23
CA SER A 359 9.46 -10.94 -5.17
C SER A 359 9.85 -11.42 -6.57
N TYR A 360 11.06 -11.09 -7.04
CA TYR A 360 11.57 -11.57 -8.31
C TYR A 360 11.75 -13.10 -8.33
N ALA A 361 12.20 -13.69 -7.23
CA ALA A 361 12.28 -15.14 -7.07
C ALA A 361 10.89 -15.80 -7.09
N LEU A 362 9.90 -15.22 -6.40
CA LEU A 362 8.51 -15.72 -6.43
C LEU A 362 7.93 -15.74 -7.83
N VAL A 363 7.99 -14.63 -8.57
CA VAL A 363 7.40 -14.58 -9.93
C VAL A 363 8.08 -15.52 -10.92
N ASN A 364 9.31 -15.94 -10.63
CA ASN A 364 10.07 -16.93 -11.38
C ASN A 364 9.95 -18.37 -10.83
N ASP A 365 8.96 -18.63 -9.98
CA ASP A 365 8.65 -19.94 -9.40
C ASP A 365 9.78 -20.53 -8.54
N LYS A 366 10.40 -19.69 -7.72
CA LYS A 366 11.43 -20.07 -6.75
C LYS A 366 11.04 -19.68 -5.32
N PRO A 367 9.96 -20.25 -4.76
CA PRO A 367 9.43 -19.83 -3.46
C PRO A 367 10.42 -20.06 -2.30
N SER A 368 11.25 -21.11 -2.33
CA SER A 368 12.29 -21.30 -1.29
C SER A 368 13.42 -20.26 -1.35
N GLU A 369 13.79 -19.78 -2.55
CA GLU A 369 14.74 -18.68 -2.70
C GLU A 369 14.12 -17.37 -2.19
N ALA A 370 12.84 -17.15 -2.48
CA ALA A 370 12.12 -15.99 -1.99
C ALA A 370 12.00 -15.95 -0.46
N GLU A 371 11.67 -17.08 0.15
CA GLU A 371 11.63 -17.24 1.62
C GLU A 371 12.94 -16.81 2.27
N ALA A 372 14.08 -17.23 1.71
CA ALA A 372 15.39 -16.86 2.23
C ALA A 372 15.59 -15.33 2.19
N TRP A 373 15.28 -14.69 1.06
CA TRP A 373 15.38 -13.23 0.93
C TRP A 373 14.50 -12.48 1.93
N PHE A 374 13.25 -12.92 2.11
CA PHE A 374 12.33 -12.27 3.05
C PHE A 374 12.74 -12.50 4.50
N SER A 375 13.19 -13.71 4.86
CA SER A 375 13.72 -14.02 6.19
C SER A 375 14.91 -13.13 6.54
N GLU A 376 15.89 -13.03 5.63
CA GLU A 376 17.04 -12.14 5.84
C GLU A 376 16.65 -10.66 5.94
N ALA A 377 15.60 -10.22 5.22
CA ALA A 377 15.08 -8.85 5.33
C ALA A 377 14.48 -8.59 6.71
N ALA A 378 13.68 -9.53 7.24
CA ALA A 378 13.13 -9.47 8.58
C ALA A 378 14.24 -9.44 9.65
N GLU A 379 15.23 -10.33 9.54
CA GLU A 379 16.39 -10.38 10.43
C GLU A 379 17.18 -9.07 10.43
N THR A 380 17.35 -8.46 9.25
CA THR A 380 18.05 -7.19 9.08
C THR A 380 17.35 -6.05 9.83
N LEU A 381 16.02 -6.05 9.85
CA LEU A 381 15.19 -5.07 10.55
C LEU A 381 15.10 -5.32 12.06
N GLY A 382 15.41 -6.54 12.52
CA GLY A 382 15.48 -6.89 13.94
C GLY A 382 14.14 -6.73 14.65
N ALA A 383 14.05 -5.80 15.60
CA ALA A 383 12.83 -5.51 16.36
C ALA A 383 11.97 -4.40 15.75
N HIS A 384 12.32 -3.89 14.57
CA HIS A 384 11.57 -2.81 13.93
C HIS A 384 10.21 -3.30 13.41
N VAL A 385 9.18 -2.47 13.55
CA VAL A 385 7.79 -2.79 13.15
C VAL A 385 7.62 -3.06 11.65
N GLU A 386 8.56 -2.61 10.83
CA GLU A 386 8.56 -2.90 9.39
C GLU A 386 8.97 -4.34 9.06
N ARG A 387 9.37 -5.16 10.05
CA ARG A 387 9.74 -6.57 9.83
C ARG A 387 8.53 -7.45 9.48
N PHE A 388 7.35 -7.14 10.02
CA PHE A 388 6.15 -7.99 9.95
C PHE A 388 5.74 -8.33 8.51
N PRO A 389 5.70 -7.38 7.56
CA PRO A 389 5.49 -7.71 6.15
C PRO A 389 6.48 -8.74 5.58
N PHE A 390 7.74 -8.73 6.01
CA PHE A 390 8.76 -9.66 5.51
C PHE A 390 8.66 -11.03 6.17
N GLU A 391 8.40 -11.09 7.47
CA GLU A 391 8.10 -12.35 8.18
C GLU A 391 6.86 -13.03 7.56
N HIS A 392 5.83 -12.24 7.23
CA HIS A 392 4.64 -12.70 6.55
C HIS A 392 4.95 -13.27 5.16
N LEU A 393 5.67 -12.51 4.32
CA LEU A 393 6.07 -12.98 2.99
C LEU A 393 6.96 -14.22 3.03
N ALA A 394 7.83 -14.35 4.04
CA ALA A 394 8.64 -15.55 4.24
C ALA A 394 7.77 -16.78 4.54
N LEU A 395 6.83 -16.67 5.50
CA LEU A 395 5.90 -17.76 5.83
C LEU A 395 5.05 -18.19 4.63
N LYS A 396 4.54 -17.22 3.86
CA LYS A 396 3.77 -17.48 2.64
C LYS A 396 4.60 -18.19 1.58
N SER A 397 5.84 -17.73 1.38
CA SER A 397 6.76 -18.35 0.43
C SER A 397 7.07 -19.80 0.82
N ARG A 398 7.29 -20.05 2.12
CA ARG A 398 7.47 -21.40 2.66
C ARG A 398 6.24 -22.27 2.43
N ALA A 399 5.05 -21.77 2.72
CA ALA A 399 3.78 -22.48 2.49
C ALA A 399 3.55 -22.80 1.00
N ILE A 400 3.91 -21.90 0.09
CA ILE A 400 3.83 -22.13 -1.36
C ILE A 400 4.83 -23.20 -1.83
N ALA A 401 6.02 -23.23 -1.25
CA ALA A 401 7.06 -24.23 -1.55
C ALA A 401 6.72 -25.63 -1.03
N THR A 402 5.84 -25.74 -0.02
CA THR A 402 5.48 -26.99 0.63
C THR A 402 4.86 -28.00 -0.35
N PRO A 403 5.30 -29.27 -0.39
CA PRO A 403 4.78 -30.26 -1.34
C PRO A 403 3.48 -30.94 -0.88
N THR A 404 3.17 -30.95 0.43
CA THR A 404 2.05 -31.71 1.00
C THR A 404 1.32 -30.92 2.09
N LEU A 405 0.02 -31.16 2.26
CA LEU A 405 -0.79 -30.45 3.24
C LEU A 405 -0.36 -30.71 4.70
N ASP A 406 0.11 -31.92 5.01
CA ASP A 406 0.59 -32.29 6.36
C ASP A 406 1.66 -31.32 6.90
N ARG A 407 2.51 -30.79 6.02
CA ARG A 407 3.56 -29.82 6.38
C ARG A 407 3.01 -28.44 6.75
N PHE A 408 1.73 -28.13 6.50
CA PHE A 408 1.13 -26.90 7.00
C PHE A 408 0.99 -26.90 8.53
N TRP A 409 0.92 -28.07 9.19
CA TRP A 409 0.96 -28.14 10.66
C TRP A 409 2.23 -27.51 11.21
N ASP A 410 3.38 -27.73 10.54
CA ASP A 410 4.66 -27.13 10.91
C ASP A 410 4.68 -25.59 10.77
N LEU A 411 3.72 -25.01 10.03
CA LEU A 411 3.61 -23.57 9.74
C LEU A 411 2.51 -22.87 10.52
N LEU A 412 1.51 -23.62 11.01
CA LEU A 412 0.30 -23.08 11.63
C LEU A 412 0.64 -22.17 12.83
N ASP A 413 1.51 -22.63 13.72
CA ASP A 413 1.95 -21.84 14.87
C ASP A 413 2.65 -20.55 14.44
N GLY A 414 3.46 -20.59 13.37
CA GLY A 414 4.10 -19.40 12.83
C GLY A 414 3.10 -18.37 12.30
N PHE A 415 2.06 -18.80 11.60
CA PHE A 415 0.97 -17.91 11.17
C PHE A 415 0.18 -17.37 12.36
N ARG A 416 -0.10 -18.20 13.37
CA ARG A 416 -0.82 -17.80 14.58
C ARG A 416 -0.05 -16.77 15.39
N ASP A 417 1.22 -17.02 15.67
CA ASP A 417 2.09 -16.13 16.43
C ASP A 417 2.23 -14.77 15.73
N LEU A 418 2.42 -14.79 14.40
CA LEU A 418 2.50 -13.57 13.62
C LEU A 418 1.18 -12.79 13.63
N ALA A 419 0.03 -13.48 13.59
CA ALA A 419 -1.29 -12.84 13.68
C ALA A 419 -1.52 -12.19 15.05
N LEU A 420 -1.11 -12.86 16.14
CA LEU A 420 -1.18 -12.32 17.49
C LEU A 420 -0.31 -11.06 17.65
N ASP A 421 0.92 -11.09 17.13
CA ASP A 421 1.81 -9.93 17.20
C ASP A 421 1.32 -8.78 16.33
N ALA A 422 0.85 -9.05 15.11
CA ALA A 422 0.29 -8.04 14.23
C ALA A 422 -0.96 -7.37 14.84
N TYR A 423 -1.83 -8.14 15.51
CA TYR A 423 -3.00 -7.62 16.20
C TYR A 423 -2.64 -6.70 17.38
N ARG A 424 -1.62 -7.06 18.17
CA ARG A 424 -1.12 -6.18 19.26
C ARG A 424 -0.62 -4.83 18.76
N MET A 425 -0.17 -4.77 17.50
CA MET A 425 0.39 -3.57 16.89
C MET A 425 -0.62 -2.76 16.08
N TYR A 426 -1.72 -3.39 15.65
CA TYR A 426 -2.81 -2.74 14.93
C TYR A 426 -3.32 -1.50 15.68
N ASP A 427 -3.54 -1.61 16.99
CA ASP A 427 -3.97 -0.50 17.84
C ASP A 427 -2.94 0.65 17.91
N ALA A 428 -1.65 0.33 17.76
CA ALA A 428 -0.56 1.29 17.89
C ALA A 428 -0.24 2.04 16.58
N SER A 429 -0.63 1.49 15.42
CA SER A 429 -0.29 2.06 14.11
C SER A 429 -1.34 1.71 13.04
N PRO A 430 -2.27 2.63 12.71
CA PRO A 430 -3.26 2.44 11.65
C PRO A 430 -2.65 2.08 10.28
N ARG A 431 -1.40 2.50 10.01
CA ARG A 431 -0.63 2.14 8.80
C ARG A 431 -0.44 0.62 8.62
N LEU A 432 -0.52 -0.16 9.70
CA LEU A 432 -0.37 -1.61 9.66
C LEU A 432 -1.70 -2.36 9.49
N SER A 433 -2.84 -1.67 9.43
CA SER A 433 -4.17 -2.28 9.39
C SER A 433 -4.33 -3.31 8.27
N MET A 434 -3.90 -2.96 7.06
CA MET A 434 -3.93 -3.89 5.91
C MET A 434 -3.04 -5.10 6.11
N THR A 435 -1.80 -4.89 6.57
CA THR A 435 -0.85 -5.98 6.80
C THR A 435 -1.38 -6.93 7.87
N ALA A 436 -1.87 -6.38 8.99
CA ALA A 436 -2.45 -7.18 10.06
C ALA A 436 -3.66 -7.97 9.55
N LEU A 437 -4.55 -7.36 8.75
CA LEU A 437 -5.73 -8.04 8.19
C LEU A 437 -5.32 -9.23 7.31
N ASN A 438 -4.31 -9.05 6.46
CA ASN A 438 -3.82 -10.13 5.61
C ASN A 438 -3.18 -11.24 6.45
N ILE A 439 -2.37 -10.92 7.46
CA ILE A 439 -1.75 -11.93 8.35
C ILE A 439 -2.84 -12.75 9.08
N VAL A 440 -3.84 -12.08 9.67
CA VAL A 440 -4.95 -12.76 10.35
C VAL A 440 -5.76 -13.61 9.37
N SER A 441 -6.02 -13.10 8.17
CA SER A 441 -6.75 -13.83 7.14
C SER A 441 -6.00 -15.08 6.67
N ASP A 442 -4.68 -14.98 6.50
CA ASP A 442 -3.82 -16.11 6.11
C ASP A 442 -3.77 -17.18 7.19
N TYR A 443 -3.70 -16.80 8.48
CA TYR A 443 -3.84 -17.74 9.59
C TYR A 443 -5.15 -18.52 9.50
N LEU A 444 -6.28 -17.84 9.33
CA LEU A 444 -7.59 -18.49 9.21
C LEU A 444 -7.69 -19.41 7.99
N VAL A 445 -7.09 -19.02 6.86
CA VAL A 445 -7.05 -19.86 5.65
C VAL A 445 -6.16 -21.08 5.82
N VAL A 446 -4.99 -20.95 6.46
CA VAL A 446 -4.13 -22.09 6.76
C VAL A 446 -4.84 -23.07 7.71
N SER A 447 -5.53 -22.58 8.74
CA SER A 447 -6.37 -23.41 9.62
C SER A 447 -7.50 -24.11 8.84
N ALA A 448 -8.15 -23.41 7.90
CA ALA A 448 -9.20 -23.99 7.06
C ALA A 448 -8.66 -25.06 6.10
N ALA A 449 -7.47 -24.87 5.53
CA ALA A 449 -6.81 -25.86 4.69
C ALA A 449 -6.54 -27.16 5.48
N LEU A 450 -6.08 -27.02 6.73
CA LEU A 450 -5.89 -28.12 7.67
C LEU A 450 -7.19 -28.72 8.22
N ASN A 451 -8.35 -28.12 7.90
CA ASN A 451 -9.66 -28.46 8.45
C ASN A 451 -9.69 -28.43 10.00
N ASP A 452 -8.93 -27.50 10.59
CA ASP A 452 -8.84 -27.26 12.03
C ASP A 452 -9.89 -26.25 12.48
N LEU A 453 -11.10 -26.75 12.79
CA LEU A 453 -12.22 -25.92 13.18
C LEU A 453 -11.98 -25.16 14.49
N ASP A 454 -11.22 -25.72 15.42
CA ASP A 454 -10.97 -25.10 16.72
C ASP A 454 -10.14 -23.83 16.56
N SER A 455 -9.06 -23.89 15.77
CA SER A 455 -8.23 -22.73 15.46
C SER A 455 -8.98 -21.63 14.71
N ILE A 456 -9.91 -22.00 13.81
CA ILE A 456 -10.76 -21.04 13.08
C ILE A 456 -11.71 -20.33 14.04
N ILE A 457 -12.39 -21.07 14.93
CA ILE A 457 -13.32 -20.51 15.92
C ILE A 457 -12.56 -19.59 16.89
N GLU A 458 -11.40 -20.03 17.37
CA GLU A 458 -10.53 -19.22 18.23
C GLU A 458 -10.13 -17.93 17.53
N GLY A 459 -9.62 -18.01 16.30
CA GLY A 459 -9.18 -16.85 15.52
C GLY A 459 -10.32 -15.87 15.24
N LEU A 460 -11.46 -16.37 14.74
CA LEU A 460 -12.63 -15.54 14.47
C LEU A 460 -13.14 -14.85 15.73
N THR A 461 -13.07 -15.51 16.89
CA THR A 461 -13.47 -14.93 18.18
C THR A 461 -12.47 -13.89 18.64
N TYR A 462 -11.19 -14.22 18.68
CA TYR A 462 -10.12 -13.37 19.22
C TYR A 462 -9.94 -12.09 18.40
N PHE A 463 -9.99 -12.20 17.06
CA PHE A 463 -9.80 -11.07 16.15
C PHE A 463 -11.13 -10.38 15.73
N THR A 464 -12.25 -10.69 16.38
CA THR A 464 -13.60 -10.20 15.99
C THR A 464 -13.64 -8.68 15.79
N GLN A 465 -13.07 -7.93 16.74
CA GLN A 465 -13.12 -6.47 16.73
C GLN A 465 -12.41 -5.90 15.50
N MET A 466 -11.16 -6.31 15.27
CA MET A 466 -10.38 -5.86 14.11
C MET A 466 -11.02 -6.27 12.78
N LEU A 467 -11.49 -7.53 12.67
CA LEU A 467 -12.19 -7.98 11.46
C LEU A 467 -13.46 -7.16 11.20
N SER A 468 -14.16 -6.72 12.26
CA SER A 468 -15.33 -5.84 12.15
C SER A 468 -14.95 -4.42 11.72
N ASP A 469 -13.92 -3.84 12.33
CA ASP A 469 -13.45 -2.48 12.05
C ASP A 469 -12.96 -2.33 10.61
N LEU A 470 -12.16 -3.31 10.16
CA LEU A 470 -11.56 -3.30 8.84
C LEU A 470 -12.49 -3.81 7.73
N ARG A 471 -13.67 -4.37 8.09
CA ARG A 471 -14.65 -4.78 7.08
C ARG A 471 -15.14 -3.62 6.22
N LEU A 472 -15.25 -2.41 6.78
CA LEU A 472 -15.75 -1.25 6.04
C LEU A 472 -14.72 -0.68 5.07
N THR A 473 -13.44 -0.70 5.44
CA THR A 473 -12.34 -0.16 4.64
C THR A 473 -11.74 -1.20 3.69
N HIS A 474 -11.79 -2.48 4.07
CA HIS A 474 -11.12 -3.61 3.40
C HIS A 474 -12.03 -4.82 3.21
N GLY A 475 -13.34 -4.57 3.06
CA GLY A 475 -14.38 -5.60 2.96
C GLY A 475 -14.13 -6.66 1.88
N PHE A 476 -13.35 -6.31 0.86
CA PHE A 476 -12.92 -7.25 -0.15
C PHE A 476 -12.07 -8.41 0.38
N ILE A 477 -11.00 -8.13 1.13
CA ILE A 477 -10.14 -9.16 1.69
C ILE A 477 -10.98 -10.06 2.60
N HIS A 478 -11.80 -9.43 3.47
CA HIS A 478 -12.71 -10.14 4.37
C HIS A 478 -13.65 -11.11 3.64
N VAL A 479 -14.27 -10.67 2.53
CA VAL A 479 -15.16 -11.51 1.72
C VAL A 479 -14.41 -12.66 1.06
N VAL A 480 -13.24 -12.41 0.46
CA VAL A 480 -12.44 -13.46 -0.19
C VAL A 480 -11.94 -14.48 0.83
N THR A 481 -11.48 -14.05 2.00
CA THR A 481 -11.08 -14.93 3.10
C THR A 481 -12.22 -15.86 3.51
N LYS A 482 -13.43 -15.31 3.73
CA LYS A 482 -14.61 -16.10 4.10
C LYS A 482 -15.01 -17.12 3.02
N LEU A 483 -15.04 -16.71 1.75
CA LEU A 483 -15.33 -17.63 0.64
C LEU A 483 -14.29 -18.75 0.58
N THR A 484 -13.02 -18.43 0.76
CA THR A 484 -11.92 -19.40 0.73
C THR A 484 -12.03 -20.41 1.87
N ILE A 485 -12.31 -19.96 3.10
CA ILE A 485 -12.56 -20.85 4.24
C ILE A 485 -13.74 -21.79 3.93
N ASN A 486 -14.86 -21.25 3.43
CA ASN A 486 -16.04 -22.05 3.09
C ASN A 486 -15.77 -23.08 1.96
N ALA A 487 -14.96 -22.70 0.97
CA ALA A 487 -14.55 -23.57 -0.14
C ALA A 487 -13.67 -24.76 0.30
N MET A 488 -12.98 -24.67 1.43
CA MET A 488 -12.11 -25.74 1.95
C MET A 488 -12.75 -26.60 3.04
N LEU A 489 -13.67 -26.06 3.84
CA LEU A 489 -14.22 -26.79 4.98
C LEU A 489 -15.08 -27.99 4.57
N ASN A 490 -14.85 -29.12 5.25
CA ASN A 490 -15.67 -30.32 5.11
C ASN A 490 -17.07 -30.15 5.74
N GLN A 491 -17.20 -29.29 6.76
CA GLN A 491 -18.44 -29.05 7.50
C GLN A 491 -18.76 -27.55 7.66
N PRO A 492 -18.93 -26.81 6.54
CA PRO A 492 -19.10 -25.34 6.57
C PRO A 492 -20.32 -24.88 7.36
N GLN A 493 -21.35 -25.73 7.51
CA GLN A 493 -22.56 -25.45 8.28
C GLN A 493 -22.29 -25.12 9.75
N THR A 494 -21.20 -25.61 10.33
CA THR A 494 -20.80 -25.31 11.72
C THR A 494 -20.43 -23.84 11.92
N LEU A 495 -19.99 -23.18 10.85
CA LEU A 495 -19.57 -21.79 10.83
C LEU A 495 -20.49 -20.91 9.97
N ALA A 496 -21.70 -21.38 9.64
CA ALA A 496 -22.61 -20.68 8.75
C ALA A 496 -22.84 -19.22 9.18
N HIS A 497 -23.06 -18.97 10.47
CA HIS A 497 -23.26 -17.60 10.99
C HIS A 497 -22.06 -16.67 10.79
N HIS A 498 -20.84 -17.21 10.65
CA HIS A 498 -19.63 -16.43 10.43
C HIS A 498 -19.27 -16.29 8.94
N LEU A 499 -19.55 -17.32 8.13
CA LEU A 499 -19.08 -17.43 6.74
C LEU A 499 -20.13 -17.10 5.68
N LEU A 500 -21.41 -16.93 6.05
CA LEU A 500 -22.44 -16.50 5.11
C LEU A 500 -22.10 -15.14 4.51
N ILE A 501 -22.14 -15.06 3.17
CA ILE A 501 -21.96 -13.84 2.41
C ILE A 501 -23.20 -13.64 1.56
N THR A 502 -23.84 -12.48 1.69
CA THR A 502 -24.98 -12.14 0.85
C THR A 502 -24.52 -11.65 -0.53
N PRO A 503 -25.32 -11.79 -1.59
CA PRO A 503 -25.00 -11.18 -2.88
C PRO A 503 -24.67 -9.69 -2.78
N THR A 504 -25.39 -8.96 -1.92
CA THR A 504 -25.13 -7.53 -1.65
C THR A 504 -23.76 -7.30 -1.01
N GLU A 505 -23.37 -8.13 -0.03
CA GLU A 505 -22.04 -8.05 0.59
C GLU A 505 -20.93 -8.34 -0.42
N LEU A 506 -21.12 -9.34 -1.28
CA LEU A 506 -20.22 -9.67 -2.38
C LEU A 506 -20.07 -8.49 -3.35
N ILE A 507 -21.18 -7.95 -3.85
CA ILE A 507 -21.18 -6.80 -4.78
C ILE A 507 -20.52 -5.57 -4.15
N ASN A 508 -20.86 -5.26 -2.90
CA ASN A 508 -20.27 -4.12 -2.20
C ASN A 508 -18.76 -4.28 -2.01
N ALA A 509 -18.28 -5.49 -1.72
CA ALA A 509 -16.87 -5.80 -1.58
C ALA A 509 -16.07 -5.53 -2.88
N PHE A 510 -16.69 -5.73 -4.06
CA PHE A 510 -16.06 -5.43 -5.35
C PHE A 510 -16.31 -4.01 -5.86
N ARG A 511 -17.24 -3.25 -5.25
CA ARG A 511 -17.57 -1.89 -5.70
C ARG A 511 -16.36 -0.95 -5.66
N SER A 512 -15.47 -1.13 -4.70
CA SER A 512 -14.21 -0.37 -4.59
C SER A 512 -13.08 -0.94 -5.44
N ARG A 513 -13.30 -2.05 -6.17
CA ARG A 513 -12.29 -2.77 -6.96
C ARG A 513 -12.77 -3.05 -8.39
N VAL A 514 -13.29 -2.03 -9.05
CA VAL A 514 -13.82 -2.10 -10.43
C VAL A 514 -12.78 -2.54 -11.48
N HIS A 515 -11.49 -2.40 -11.14
CA HIS A 515 -10.35 -2.88 -11.92
C HIS A 515 -10.16 -4.39 -11.82
N ASP A 516 -10.63 -5.02 -10.73
CA ASP A 516 -10.54 -6.45 -10.51
C ASP A 516 -11.81 -7.17 -10.99
N ILE A 517 -12.99 -6.60 -10.71
CA ILE A 517 -14.30 -7.13 -11.10
C ILE A 517 -15.24 -5.98 -11.48
N ASP A 518 -15.96 -6.11 -12.60
CA ASP A 518 -17.05 -5.16 -12.92
C ASP A 518 -18.31 -5.43 -12.08
N PRO A 519 -18.73 -4.52 -11.17
CA PRO A 519 -19.85 -4.79 -10.28
C PRO A 519 -21.18 -4.97 -11.01
N ALA A 520 -21.40 -4.27 -12.13
CA ALA A 520 -22.64 -4.39 -12.92
C ALA A 520 -22.71 -5.74 -13.66
N THR A 521 -21.58 -6.19 -14.22
CA THR A 521 -21.48 -7.53 -14.81
C THR A 521 -21.62 -8.60 -13.73
N LEU A 522 -21.07 -8.38 -12.52
CA LEU A 522 -21.25 -9.29 -11.39
C LEU A 522 -22.73 -9.35 -10.95
N GLU A 523 -23.42 -8.22 -10.80
CA GLU A 523 -24.86 -8.17 -10.52
C GLU A 523 -25.66 -8.98 -11.54
N THR A 524 -25.32 -8.83 -12.82
CA THR A 524 -25.91 -9.61 -13.91
C THR A 524 -25.62 -11.10 -13.77
N ALA A 525 -24.35 -11.46 -13.53
CA ALA A 525 -23.93 -12.85 -13.31
C ALA A 525 -24.60 -13.49 -12.08
N LEU A 526 -24.97 -12.70 -11.07
CA LEU A 526 -25.69 -13.15 -9.88
C LEU A 526 -27.22 -13.21 -10.09
N GLY A 527 -27.74 -12.75 -11.23
CA GLY A 527 -29.18 -12.72 -11.53
C GLY A 527 -29.92 -11.57 -10.86
N LEU A 528 -29.21 -10.50 -10.49
CA LEU A 528 -29.75 -9.29 -9.86
C LEU A 528 -29.93 -8.13 -10.84
N GLY A 529 -29.37 -8.25 -12.06
CA GLY A 529 -29.51 -7.28 -13.15
C GLY A 529 -30.75 -7.53 -14.03
N GLY A 530 -31.21 -6.48 -14.72
CA GLY A 530 -32.40 -6.54 -15.58
C GLY A 530 -32.19 -7.08 -17.01
N ASN A 531 -30.95 -7.41 -17.38
CA ASN A 531 -30.63 -7.99 -18.68
C ASN A 531 -29.93 -9.34 -18.46
N ASP A 532 -30.51 -10.43 -18.97
CA ASP A 532 -29.79 -11.68 -19.21
C ASP A 532 -28.81 -11.45 -20.37
N GLY A 533 -27.69 -10.78 -20.10
CA GLY A 533 -26.65 -10.56 -21.08
C GLY A 533 -26.10 -11.91 -21.52
N ILE A 534 -26.47 -12.36 -22.73
CA ILE A 534 -25.90 -13.57 -23.33
C ILE A 534 -24.46 -13.23 -23.72
N VAL A 535 -23.49 -13.74 -22.96
CA VAL A 535 -22.08 -13.68 -23.35
C VAL A 535 -21.85 -14.68 -24.49
N ASP A 536 -21.36 -14.17 -25.61
CA ASP A 536 -21.01 -14.99 -26.77
C ASP A 536 -19.81 -15.89 -26.46
N VAL A 537 -19.95 -17.19 -26.72
CA VAL A 537 -18.86 -18.17 -26.53
C VAL A 537 -17.65 -17.81 -27.39
N GLY A 538 -17.87 -17.27 -28.59
CA GLY A 538 -16.80 -16.78 -29.47
C GLY A 538 -15.95 -15.71 -28.82
N ALA A 539 -16.57 -14.76 -28.10
CA ALA A 539 -15.85 -13.73 -27.34
C ALA A 539 -15.01 -14.32 -26.19
N VAL A 540 -15.51 -15.35 -25.50
CA VAL A 540 -14.76 -16.05 -24.44
C VAL A 540 -13.54 -16.77 -25.01
N VAL A 541 -13.71 -17.50 -26.12
CA VAL A 541 -12.62 -18.20 -26.81
C VAL A 541 -11.58 -17.21 -27.33
N PHE A 542 -12.02 -16.09 -27.90
CA PHE A 542 -11.12 -15.04 -28.38
C PHE A 542 -10.23 -14.52 -27.26
N ARG A 543 -10.82 -14.15 -26.11
CA ARG A 543 -10.07 -13.68 -24.94
C ARG A 543 -9.08 -14.72 -24.41
N PHE A 544 -9.46 -15.99 -24.39
CA PHE A 544 -8.56 -17.09 -24.00
C PHE A 544 -7.37 -17.20 -24.98
N GLY A 545 -7.63 -17.10 -26.28
CA GLY A 545 -6.61 -17.09 -27.33
C GLY A 545 -5.67 -15.89 -27.22
N GLU A 546 -6.17 -14.70 -26.87
CA GLU A 546 -5.32 -13.54 -26.56
C GLU A 546 -4.40 -13.81 -25.37
N GLY A 547 -4.89 -14.49 -24.33
CA GLY A 547 -4.09 -14.93 -23.19
C GLY A 547 -2.93 -15.84 -23.62
N ILE A 548 -3.21 -16.86 -24.44
CA ILE A 548 -2.19 -17.74 -25.02
C ILE A 548 -1.13 -16.92 -25.79
N GLY A 549 -1.57 -16.05 -26.69
CA GLY A 549 -0.66 -15.23 -27.50
C GLY A 549 0.20 -14.28 -26.65
N GLY A 550 -0.42 -13.61 -25.68
CA GLY A 550 0.24 -12.65 -24.79
C GLY A 550 1.15 -13.29 -23.74
N ARG A 551 0.93 -14.56 -23.36
CA ARG A 551 1.68 -15.29 -22.33
C ARG A 551 2.46 -16.48 -22.84
N GLY A 552 2.63 -16.62 -24.16
CA GLY A 552 3.30 -17.76 -24.79
C GLY A 552 4.68 -18.08 -24.23
N LYS A 553 5.47 -17.06 -23.84
CA LYS A 553 6.78 -17.25 -23.17
C LYS A 553 6.63 -18.04 -21.87
N VAL A 554 5.73 -17.61 -20.97
CA VAL A 554 5.48 -18.26 -19.66
C VAL A 554 4.93 -19.67 -19.87
N LEU A 555 3.97 -19.85 -20.78
CA LEU A 555 3.38 -21.15 -21.07
C LEU A 555 4.41 -22.15 -21.63
N ASN A 556 5.28 -21.69 -22.53
CA ASN A 556 6.37 -22.50 -23.08
C ASN A 556 7.39 -22.89 -22.01
N GLU A 557 7.77 -21.98 -21.12
CA GLU A 557 8.69 -22.26 -20.02
C GLU A 557 8.11 -23.28 -19.01
N LEU A 558 6.77 -23.38 -18.92
CA LEU A 558 6.05 -24.40 -18.15
C LEU A 558 5.78 -25.70 -18.94
N GLY A 559 6.21 -25.78 -20.20
CA GLY A 559 6.00 -26.95 -21.07
C GLY A 559 4.51 -27.22 -21.37
N ILE A 560 3.69 -26.17 -21.44
CA ILE A 560 2.26 -26.29 -21.71
C ILE A 560 2.00 -26.34 -23.22
N ASN A 561 1.28 -27.37 -23.67
CA ASN A 561 0.78 -27.43 -25.05
C ASN A 561 -0.46 -26.54 -25.20
N THR A 562 -0.32 -25.45 -25.94
CA THR A 562 -1.38 -24.44 -26.11
C THR A 562 -2.58 -24.95 -26.91
N ASP A 563 -2.37 -25.89 -27.84
CA ASP A 563 -3.45 -26.45 -28.66
C ASP A 563 -4.31 -27.41 -27.83
N GLU A 564 -3.67 -28.26 -27.02
CA GLU A 564 -4.35 -29.14 -26.08
C GLU A 564 -5.13 -28.32 -25.04
N LEU A 565 -4.49 -27.30 -24.46
CA LEU A 565 -5.10 -26.39 -23.50
C LEU A 565 -6.34 -25.69 -24.06
N LEU A 566 -6.29 -25.20 -25.31
CA LEU A 566 -7.44 -24.58 -25.97
C LEU A 566 -8.60 -25.57 -26.16
N ASN A 567 -8.29 -26.80 -26.55
CA ASN A 567 -9.31 -27.85 -26.72
C ASN A 567 -9.97 -28.23 -25.39
N GLU A 568 -9.19 -28.37 -24.32
CA GLU A 568 -9.72 -28.59 -22.97
C GLU A 568 -10.65 -27.46 -22.54
N PHE A 569 -10.23 -26.21 -22.73
CA PHE A 569 -11.02 -25.04 -22.39
C PHE A 569 -12.34 -24.97 -23.19
N MET A 570 -12.29 -25.24 -24.50
CA MET A 570 -13.50 -25.32 -25.34
C MET A 570 -14.45 -26.41 -24.85
N GLY A 571 -13.93 -27.56 -24.41
CA GLY A 571 -14.74 -28.63 -23.83
C GLY A 571 -15.53 -28.19 -22.60
N LEU A 572 -14.91 -27.41 -21.72
CA LEU A 572 -15.54 -26.88 -20.51
C LEU A 572 -16.59 -25.81 -20.82
N ILE A 573 -16.26 -24.79 -21.62
CA ILE A 573 -17.19 -23.67 -21.81
C ILE A 573 -18.44 -24.04 -22.59
N ASN A 574 -18.39 -25.09 -23.42
CA ASN A 574 -19.55 -25.59 -24.16
C ASN A 574 -20.60 -26.28 -23.26
N SER A 575 -20.24 -26.66 -22.03
CA SER A 575 -21.20 -27.21 -21.05
C SER A 575 -21.78 -26.14 -20.11
N LEU A 576 -21.26 -24.91 -20.14
CA LEU A 576 -21.68 -23.83 -19.26
C LEU A 576 -22.97 -23.16 -19.75
N ASP A 577 -23.84 -22.80 -18.81
CA ASP A 577 -25.01 -21.98 -19.09
C ASP A 577 -24.64 -20.49 -19.28
N GLY A 578 -25.59 -19.69 -19.78
CA GLY A 578 -25.35 -18.26 -20.01
C GLY A 578 -24.91 -17.52 -18.74
N LYS A 579 -25.46 -17.88 -17.58
CA LYS A 579 -25.08 -17.30 -16.28
C LYS A 579 -23.62 -17.59 -15.93
N SER A 580 -23.18 -18.83 -16.12
CA SER A 580 -21.80 -19.26 -15.86
C SER A 580 -20.82 -18.62 -16.84
N LEU A 581 -21.18 -18.50 -18.12
CA LEU A 581 -20.38 -17.79 -19.12
C LEU A 581 -20.23 -16.30 -18.77
N THR A 582 -21.32 -15.65 -18.33
CA THR A 582 -21.26 -14.27 -17.85
C THR A 582 -20.35 -14.16 -16.64
N HIS A 583 -20.48 -15.07 -15.66
CA HIS A 583 -19.62 -15.11 -14.49
C HIS A 583 -18.12 -15.35 -14.84
N LEU A 584 -17.83 -16.13 -15.89
CA LEU A 584 -16.46 -16.41 -16.35
C LEU A 584 -15.72 -15.15 -16.82
N VAL A 585 -16.42 -14.23 -17.48
CA VAL A 585 -15.82 -13.01 -18.03
C VAL A 585 -15.76 -11.82 -17.06
N VAL A 586 -16.49 -11.91 -15.94
CA VAL A 586 -16.57 -10.85 -14.91
C VAL A 586 -15.19 -10.37 -14.43
N PRO A 587 -14.23 -11.26 -14.11
CA PRO A 587 -12.93 -10.79 -13.63
C PRO A 587 -12.09 -10.10 -14.70
N LYS A 588 -11.37 -9.07 -14.28
CA LYS A 588 -10.43 -8.27 -15.08
C LYS A 588 -8.98 -8.37 -14.59
N SER A 589 -8.77 -8.99 -13.44
CA SER A 589 -7.45 -9.28 -12.88
C SER A 589 -7.38 -10.71 -12.34
N ALA A 590 -6.16 -11.20 -12.11
CA ALA A 590 -5.95 -12.51 -11.52
C ALA A 590 -6.47 -12.59 -10.06
N PHE A 591 -6.46 -11.48 -9.31
CA PHE A 591 -7.06 -11.43 -7.98
C PHE A 591 -8.60 -11.47 -8.08
N GLY A 592 -9.21 -10.73 -9.01
CA GLY A 592 -10.63 -10.86 -9.28
C GLY A 592 -11.01 -12.28 -9.70
N ARG A 593 -10.14 -12.95 -10.46
CA ARG A 593 -10.33 -14.35 -10.87
C ARG A 593 -10.27 -15.31 -9.68
N LEU A 594 -9.34 -15.12 -8.75
CA LEU A 594 -9.32 -15.85 -7.47
C LEU A 594 -10.68 -15.74 -6.77
N ALA A 595 -11.19 -14.53 -6.62
CA ALA A 595 -12.42 -14.31 -5.89
C ALA A 595 -13.64 -14.94 -6.59
N ALA A 596 -13.69 -14.90 -7.93
CA ALA A 596 -14.70 -15.60 -8.72
C ALA A 596 -14.60 -17.13 -8.60
N ILE A 597 -13.38 -17.68 -8.53
CA ILE A 597 -13.15 -19.11 -8.22
C ILE A 597 -13.73 -19.46 -6.86
N MET A 598 -13.44 -18.66 -5.82
CA MET A 598 -13.96 -18.93 -4.47
C MET A 598 -15.48 -18.88 -4.41
N HIS A 599 -16.10 -17.91 -5.09
CA HIS A 599 -17.55 -17.84 -5.22
C HIS A 599 -18.12 -19.08 -5.93
N ALA A 600 -17.56 -19.47 -7.09
CA ALA A 600 -18.00 -20.64 -7.84
C ALA A 600 -17.86 -21.94 -7.03
N LEU A 601 -16.80 -22.08 -6.22
CA LEU A 601 -16.60 -23.23 -5.33
C LEU A 601 -17.64 -23.31 -4.23
N VAL A 602 -18.01 -22.17 -3.61
CA VAL A 602 -19.05 -22.13 -2.58
C VAL A 602 -20.42 -22.49 -3.16
N GLU A 603 -20.71 -22.07 -4.39
CA GLU A 603 -21.95 -22.39 -5.11
C GLU A 603 -21.95 -23.81 -5.74
N GLY A 604 -20.83 -24.54 -5.68
CA GLY A 604 -20.70 -25.89 -6.25
C GLY A 604 -20.59 -25.93 -7.78
N TRP A 605 -20.20 -24.83 -8.42
CA TRP A 605 -20.04 -24.71 -9.87
C TRP A 605 -18.66 -25.20 -10.32
N HIS A 606 -18.43 -26.51 -10.25
CA HIS A 606 -17.11 -27.11 -10.47
C HIS A 606 -16.55 -26.90 -11.89
N ASP A 607 -17.37 -27.06 -12.94
CA ASP A 607 -16.91 -26.86 -14.32
C ASP A 607 -16.54 -25.39 -14.58
N LEU A 608 -17.32 -24.45 -14.03
CA LEU A 608 -17.01 -23.03 -14.06
C LEU A 608 -15.72 -22.72 -13.29
N THR A 609 -15.48 -23.39 -12.17
CA THR A 609 -14.24 -23.25 -11.40
C THR A 609 -13.03 -23.68 -12.21
N ARG A 610 -13.13 -24.84 -12.90
CA ARG A 610 -12.07 -25.31 -13.80
C ARG A 610 -11.84 -24.35 -14.97
N ALA A 611 -12.91 -23.82 -15.56
CA ALA A 611 -12.81 -22.81 -16.62
C ALA A 611 -12.10 -21.53 -16.13
N HIS A 612 -12.43 -21.05 -14.93
CA HIS A 612 -11.73 -19.92 -14.31
C HIS A 612 -10.25 -20.22 -14.05
N ALA A 613 -9.91 -21.43 -13.60
CA ALA A 613 -8.52 -21.82 -13.38
C ALA A 613 -7.72 -21.82 -14.69
N LEU A 614 -8.28 -22.33 -15.79
CA LEU A 614 -7.64 -22.25 -17.11
C LEU A 614 -7.51 -20.81 -17.62
N MET A 615 -8.54 -19.98 -17.44
CA MET A 615 -8.47 -18.55 -17.77
C MET A 615 -7.37 -17.85 -16.95
N GLY A 616 -7.29 -18.14 -15.64
CA GLY A 616 -6.25 -17.62 -14.75
C GLY A 616 -4.86 -18.03 -15.22
N LEU A 617 -4.68 -19.29 -15.64
CA LEU A 617 -3.44 -19.80 -16.21
C LEU A 617 -2.98 -18.99 -17.44
N VAL A 618 -3.86 -18.75 -18.43
CA VAL A 618 -3.48 -18.03 -19.67
C VAL A 618 -3.39 -16.52 -19.49
N GLU A 619 -4.00 -15.95 -18.45
CA GLU A 619 -3.87 -14.52 -18.15
C GLU A 619 -2.66 -14.22 -17.24
N SER A 620 -2.10 -15.24 -16.59
CA SER A 620 -1.01 -15.12 -15.61
C SER A 620 0.22 -14.43 -16.20
N GLY A 621 0.67 -13.38 -15.52
CA GLY A 621 1.89 -12.65 -15.91
C GLY A 621 3.18 -13.30 -15.42
N THR A 622 3.09 -14.30 -14.53
CA THR A 622 4.25 -14.87 -13.82
C THR A 622 4.21 -16.40 -13.85
N LYS A 623 5.38 -17.04 -13.72
CA LYS A 623 5.51 -18.50 -13.76
C LYS A 623 4.79 -19.16 -12.59
N LEU A 624 5.00 -18.64 -11.38
CA LEU A 624 4.38 -19.17 -10.17
C LEU A 624 2.86 -19.08 -10.23
N GLN A 625 2.32 -17.92 -10.64
CA GLN A 625 0.87 -17.73 -10.74
C GLN A 625 0.24 -18.73 -11.72
N ALA A 626 0.84 -18.87 -12.90
CA ALA A 626 0.41 -19.84 -13.91
C ALA A 626 0.45 -21.27 -13.36
N ARG A 627 1.53 -21.66 -12.67
CA ARG A 627 1.63 -22.98 -12.03
C ARG A 627 0.52 -23.19 -11.00
N LEU A 628 0.25 -22.23 -10.12
CA LEU A 628 -0.76 -22.34 -9.06
C LEU A 628 -2.18 -22.49 -9.62
N PHE A 629 -2.53 -21.73 -10.67
CA PHE A 629 -3.81 -21.93 -11.37
C PHE A 629 -3.93 -23.32 -12.00
N ARG A 630 -2.84 -23.81 -12.60
CA ARG A 630 -2.79 -25.17 -13.18
C ARG A 630 -2.90 -26.26 -12.11
N GLU A 631 -2.26 -26.08 -10.96
CA GLU A 631 -2.38 -27.00 -9.81
C GLU A 631 -3.82 -27.09 -9.34
N LEU A 632 -4.50 -25.95 -9.17
CA LEU A 632 -5.92 -25.93 -8.81
C LEU A 632 -6.76 -26.64 -9.87
N TYR A 633 -6.57 -26.35 -11.16
CA TYR A 633 -7.30 -27.03 -12.24
C TYR A 633 -7.20 -28.56 -12.16
N ASN A 634 -5.98 -29.08 -11.92
CA ASN A 634 -5.71 -30.51 -11.87
C ASN A 634 -6.34 -31.21 -10.66
N THR A 635 -6.44 -30.53 -9.51
CA THR A 635 -6.92 -31.13 -8.25
C THR A 635 -8.37 -30.82 -7.94
N CYS A 636 -8.99 -29.86 -8.65
CA CYS A 636 -10.35 -29.41 -8.37
C CYS A 636 -11.39 -30.56 -8.52
N CYS A 637 -12.37 -30.71 -7.62
CA CYS A 637 -12.80 -29.77 -6.56
C CYS A 637 -13.28 -30.51 -5.29
N ASP A 638 -12.64 -31.63 -4.94
CA ASP A 638 -13.07 -32.46 -3.82
C ASP A 638 -12.48 -31.91 -2.50
N LYS A 639 -13.34 -31.41 -1.59
CA LYS A 639 -12.92 -30.89 -0.28
C LYS A 639 -12.24 -31.95 0.59
N SER A 640 -12.54 -33.23 0.35
CA SER A 640 -11.88 -34.34 1.05
C SER A 640 -10.47 -34.62 0.53
N ASP A 641 -10.09 -34.11 -0.65
CA ASP A 641 -8.74 -34.23 -1.21
C ASP A 641 -7.80 -33.16 -0.63
N ASP A 642 -6.74 -33.61 0.03
CA ASP A 642 -5.68 -32.75 0.56
C ASP A 642 -4.99 -31.94 -0.54
N ASN A 643 -4.85 -32.48 -1.76
CA ASN A 643 -4.22 -31.78 -2.87
C ASN A 643 -5.07 -30.61 -3.37
N TYR A 644 -6.39 -30.73 -3.32
CA TYR A 644 -7.31 -29.64 -3.62
C TYR A 644 -7.18 -28.52 -2.59
N ARG A 645 -7.27 -28.85 -1.28
CA ARG A 645 -7.12 -27.85 -0.20
C ARG A 645 -5.76 -27.17 -0.24
N LEU A 646 -4.70 -27.93 -0.49
CA LEU A 646 -3.35 -27.38 -0.63
C LEU A 646 -3.25 -26.43 -1.83
N ALA A 647 -3.72 -26.83 -3.01
CA ALA A 647 -3.67 -25.99 -4.21
C ALA A 647 -4.46 -24.69 -4.01
N LEU A 648 -5.64 -24.77 -3.41
CA LEU A 648 -6.48 -23.60 -3.13
C LEU A 648 -5.82 -22.65 -2.11
N ALA A 649 -5.26 -23.19 -1.03
CA ALA A 649 -4.54 -22.41 -0.02
C ALA A 649 -3.31 -21.71 -0.61
N LYS A 650 -2.50 -22.40 -1.43
CA LYS A 650 -1.35 -21.78 -2.10
C LYS A 650 -1.76 -20.68 -3.06
N LEU A 651 -2.82 -20.90 -3.83
CA LEU A 651 -3.34 -19.88 -4.75
C LEU A 651 -3.82 -18.65 -3.97
N TYR A 652 -4.55 -18.85 -2.85
CA TYR A 652 -4.95 -17.77 -1.97
C TYR A 652 -3.73 -17.01 -1.41
N LEU A 653 -2.77 -17.71 -0.79
CA LEU A 653 -1.59 -17.10 -0.17
C LEU A 653 -0.70 -16.36 -1.18
N TYR A 654 -0.70 -16.74 -2.46
CA TYR A 654 0.05 -15.98 -3.46
C TYR A 654 -0.58 -14.62 -3.77
N HIS A 655 -1.90 -14.52 -3.65
CA HIS A 655 -2.69 -13.40 -4.15
C HIS A 655 -3.06 -12.38 -3.08
N VAL A 656 -3.60 -12.86 -1.96
CA VAL A 656 -3.96 -12.09 -0.75
C VAL A 656 -2.75 -11.98 0.13
#